data_AF-A0A923ALL4-F1
#
_entry.id   AF-A0A923ALL4-F1
#
_cell.length_a   1.000
_cell.length_b   1.000
_cell.length_c   1.000
_cell.angle_alpha   90.00
_cell.angle_beta   90.00
_cell.angle_gamma   90.00
#
_symmetry.space_group_name_H-M   'P 1'
#
loop_
_entity.id
_entity.type
_entity.pdbx_description
1 polymer ?
#
loop_
_entity_poly.entity_id
_entity_poly.type
_entity_poly.pdbx_seq_one_letter_code
_entity_poly.pdbx_strand_id
1 'polypeptide(L)'
;MSAGRQARATGFAALLVAVATSPLPPTAAASPAGPLAPAPSVAPGAPLPEERFARRLSAEVYGFLPYWEIDGGTDAYLRYDLLTDIALFSVTLTSSGAIATSGGGYAAITGANAATIVEKAHAAGVRVDLTVTSFGYDKNSAFFSNPAAMATAASAISAFAQSEGLDGVNLDVESLYNADFAAYGTFVGQIRAALRSWNPAARVSVATNGSISGAGMASQALANGADRVFLMGYNYRTAGSSPAGSIAPIVRADGDKSLSWTLDLYASKGIPADRILLGLPYYGRSWYTVSETLNAETTGSVGVFIPSDNLVSVPPGSVIQHDKAEGARWFAVLDPATQQWTQTYFDDPLTLRSKYELATRRRLAGAGMWALGYDRGLPGYWDAISAAFGTIRVAGADRYATAAAIAADAFAQGVALAYVATGTAFPDALAAAAAAGAMRAPVLLVTPTEIPAATATQLARLQPTRIVVVGGPGAVSDAVLATLNTLAPGGASRIFGQDRFATAAAVSAATYPVTAGVAYVTSGTDFPDAVSAAPAAARDGAPVLLTQPGSAPSSMLAELARLAPARVVIVGGIAAVSDDVVAAIQAMLPAAVITRLAGPNRYATSAAVAATLPAGVPVLYAASGLGFPDAIAAAAAAGAQTAPMVLTTPDALPASIRDEVARLRPARAVIAGGTAAVSEAALAAIREAVSAP
;
A
#
# COMPACT_ATOMS: atom_id res chain seq x y z
N MET A 1 -60.33 25.52 71.58
CA MET A 1 -59.39 26.41 72.29
C MET A 1 -58.20 26.64 71.37
N SER A 2 -58.19 27.73 70.60
CA SER A 2 -57.42 28.97 70.88
C SER A 2 -55.92 28.70 70.95
N ALA A 3 -54.99 29.29 70.20
CA ALA A 3 -54.88 30.38 69.22
C ALA A 3 -53.46 30.19 68.57
N GLY A 4 -53.00 30.76 67.47
CA GLY A 4 -53.46 31.75 66.51
C GLY A 4 -52.33 32.08 65.51
N ARG A 5 -52.73 32.60 64.33
CA ARG A 5 -52.06 33.53 63.38
C ARG A 5 -50.66 33.17 62.81
N GLN A 6 -50.58 32.89 61.51
CA GLN A 6 -50.36 33.84 60.37
C GLN A 6 -48.98 34.51 60.33
N ALA A 7 -48.12 34.15 59.36
CA ALA A 7 -47.94 34.86 58.07
C ALA A 7 -46.55 34.63 57.41
N ARG A 8 -46.62 34.30 56.10
CA ARG A 8 -45.72 34.64 54.96
C ARG A 8 -44.26 34.13 54.87
N ALA A 9 -44.11 33.18 53.94
CA ALA A 9 -43.13 33.02 52.85
C ALA A 9 -41.84 33.87 52.83
N THR A 10 -40.68 33.21 52.80
CA THR A 10 -39.83 32.89 51.62
C THR A 10 -38.53 32.22 52.09
N GLY A 11 -38.02 31.19 51.39
CA GLY A 11 -36.67 30.66 51.64
C GLY A 11 -36.43 29.23 51.14
N PHE A 12 -35.48 29.10 50.23
CA PHE A 12 -34.93 27.90 49.60
C PHE A 12 -34.58 26.74 50.57
N ALA A 13 -34.76 25.49 50.11
CA ALA A 13 -33.82 24.39 50.36
C ALA A 13 -34.09 23.18 49.44
N ALA A 14 -33.00 22.67 48.86
CA ALA A 14 -32.92 21.49 48.01
C ALA A 14 -33.29 20.19 48.74
N LEU A 15 -33.87 19.23 48.02
CA LEU A 15 -34.08 17.87 48.51
C LEU A 15 -33.43 16.87 47.55
N LEU A 16 -32.39 16.19 48.06
CA LEU A 16 -31.86 14.93 47.53
C LEU A 16 -32.97 13.87 47.46
N VAL A 17 -33.04 13.13 46.35
CA VAL A 17 -33.64 11.79 46.35
C VAL A 17 -32.71 10.84 45.60
N ALA A 18 -32.23 9.84 46.33
CA ALA A 18 -31.56 8.65 45.83
C ALA A 18 -32.56 7.72 45.13
N VAL A 19 -32.13 7.02 44.07
CA VAL A 19 -32.87 5.86 43.53
C VAL A 19 -31.92 4.70 43.31
N ALA A 20 -32.32 3.56 43.87
CA ALA A 20 -31.65 2.27 43.86
C ALA A 20 -32.08 1.39 42.67
N THR A 21 -31.12 0.59 42.20
CA THR A 21 -31.18 -0.79 41.66
C THR A 21 -32.48 -1.43 41.10
N SER A 22 -32.42 -1.80 39.80
CA SER A 22 -32.91 -3.03 39.10
C SER A 22 -34.42 -3.40 39.12
N PRO A 23 -35.03 -4.19 38.17
CA PRO A 23 -34.44 -5.22 37.30
C PRO A 23 -34.93 -5.29 35.80
N LEU A 24 -34.27 -6.16 35.02
CA LEU A 24 -34.61 -6.60 33.64
C LEU A 24 -35.83 -7.56 33.59
N PRO A 25 -36.55 -7.68 32.46
CA PRO A 25 -37.60 -8.69 32.25
C PRO A 25 -37.05 -10.03 31.67
N PRO A 26 -37.84 -11.13 31.74
CA PRO A 26 -37.35 -12.52 31.78
C PRO A 26 -37.20 -13.22 30.42
N THR A 27 -36.51 -14.35 30.50
CA THR A 27 -36.01 -15.30 29.51
C THR A 27 -37.06 -15.97 28.61
N ALA A 28 -36.66 -16.25 27.36
CA ALA A 28 -37.13 -17.41 26.59
C ALA A 28 -35.99 -18.44 26.53
N ALA A 29 -36.22 -19.60 27.13
CA ALA A 29 -35.26 -20.68 27.24
C ALA A 29 -35.14 -21.47 25.92
N ALA A 30 -33.90 -21.71 25.49
CA ALA A 30 -33.55 -22.84 24.63
C ALA A 30 -32.70 -23.83 25.46
N SER A 31 -33.04 -25.10 25.35
CA SER A 31 -32.50 -26.25 26.10
C SER A 31 -30.96 -26.36 26.08
N PRO A 32 -30.34 -26.98 27.11
CA PRO A 32 -28.89 -27.04 27.24
C PRO A 32 -28.28 -27.97 26.19
N ALA A 33 -27.48 -27.41 25.29
CA ALA A 33 -26.48 -28.20 24.58
C ALA A 33 -25.44 -28.67 25.61
N GLY A 34 -25.14 -29.97 25.61
CA GLY A 34 -24.05 -30.53 26.41
C GLY A 34 -22.71 -29.84 26.14
N PRO A 35 -21.69 -30.07 26.98
CA PRO A 35 -20.40 -29.39 26.85
C PRO A 35 -19.88 -29.58 25.42
N LEU A 36 -19.80 -28.47 24.68
CA LEU A 36 -19.17 -28.43 23.37
C LEU A 36 -17.74 -28.93 23.56
N ALA A 37 -17.37 -29.94 22.78
CA ALA A 37 -15.98 -30.35 22.67
C ALA A 37 -15.12 -29.11 22.39
N PRO A 38 -13.94 -28.96 23.01
CA PRO A 38 -13.05 -27.85 22.70
C PRO A 38 -12.85 -27.80 21.18
N ALA A 39 -13.10 -26.63 20.59
CA ALA A 39 -12.76 -26.39 19.19
C ALA A 39 -11.26 -26.75 19.01
N PRO A 40 -10.89 -27.40 17.90
CA PRO A 40 -9.50 -27.75 17.66
C PRO A 40 -8.66 -26.47 17.76
N SER A 41 -7.67 -26.46 18.65
CA SER A 41 -6.68 -25.39 18.73
C SER A 41 -5.97 -25.35 17.38
N VAL A 42 -6.26 -24.33 16.57
CA VAL A 42 -5.46 -24.04 15.39
C VAL A 42 -4.08 -23.69 15.93
N ALA A 43 -3.09 -24.54 15.61
CA ALA A 43 -1.72 -24.27 15.99
C ALA A 43 -1.31 -22.92 15.36
N PRO A 44 -0.72 -22.00 16.13
CA PRO A 44 -0.32 -20.70 15.63
C PRO A 44 0.61 -20.83 14.42
N GLY A 45 0.38 -20.00 13.40
CA GLY A 45 1.18 -19.99 12.18
C GLY A 45 2.65 -19.65 12.46
N ALA A 46 3.57 -20.13 11.62
CA ALA A 46 4.96 -19.70 11.70
C ALA A 46 5.08 -18.21 11.30
N PRO A 47 6.06 -17.45 11.84
CA PRO A 47 6.32 -16.09 11.41
C PRO A 47 6.53 -15.97 9.92
N LEU A 48 6.22 -14.80 9.38
CA LEU A 48 6.37 -14.48 7.98
C LEU A 48 7.86 -14.40 7.58
N PRO A 49 8.33 -15.25 6.66
CA PRO A 49 9.68 -15.15 6.12
C PRO A 49 9.89 -13.83 5.36
N GLU A 50 11.11 -13.27 5.38
CA GLU A 50 11.41 -11.98 4.75
C GLU A 50 11.09 -11.97 3.25
N GLU A 51 11.31 -13.09 2.55
CA GLU A 51 11.00 -13.24 1.13
C GLU A 51 9.51 -13.20 0.78
N ARG A 52 8.61 -13.38 1.78
CA ARG A 52 7.15 -13.32 1.59
C ARG A 52 6.55 -11.95 1.91
N PHE A 53 7.35 -10.99 2.35
CA PHE A 53 6.87 -9.65 2.65
C PHE A 53 6.40 -8.93 1.38
N ALA A 54 5.14 -8.48 1.39
CA ALA A 54 4.53 -7.80 0.26
C ALA A 54 5.04 -6.36 0.14
N ARG A 55 5.99 -6.12 -0.77
CA ARG A 55 6.43 -4.76 -1.16
C ARG A 55 5.46 -4.10 -2.14
N ARG A 56 4.16 -4.11 -1.81
CA ARG A 56 3.07 -3.59 -2.67
C ARG A 56 2.81 -2.09 -2.49
N LEU A 57 3.43 -1.49 -1.50
CA LEU A 57 3.31 -0.07 -1.17
C LEU A 57 4.69 0.60 -1.22
N SER A 58 4.71 1.89 -1.52
CA SER A 58 5.95 2.68 -1.62
C SER A 58 6.52 3.09 -0.27
N ALA A 59 5.82 2.79 0.82
CA ALA A 59 6.22 3.05 2.19
C ALA A 59 5.54 2.05 3.14
N GLU A 60 5.98 2.00 4.39
CA GLU A 60 5.33 1.20 5.42
C GLU A 60 3.99 1.84 5.86
N VAL A 61 2.99 0.98 6.05
CA VAL A 61 1.66 1.35 6.55
C VAL A 61 1.37 0.48 7.77
N TYR A 62 1.56 1.07 8.95
CA TYR A 62 1.61 0.39 10.24
C TYR A 62 0.38 0.70 11.10
N GLY A 63 -0.52 -0.25 11.30
CA GLY A 63 -1.77 -0.03 12.02
C GLY A 63 -1.82 -0.69 13.39
N PHE A 64 -2.14 0.07 14.44
CA PHE A 64 -2.48 -0.51 15.75
C PHE A 64 -3.90 -1.04 15.72
N LEU A 65 -4.09 -2.31 16.07
CA LEU A 65 -5.38 -2.96 16.22
C LEU A 65 -5.67 -3.21 17.72
N PRO A 66 -6.49 -2.37 18.35
CA PRO A 66 -6.79 -2.49 19.77
C PRO A 66 -7.63 -3.72 20.07
N TYR A 67 -7.45 -4.29 21.26
CA TYR A 67 -8.07 -5.55 21.66
C TYR A 67 -9.59 -5.47 21.74
N TRP A 68 -10.12 -4.25 21.93
CA TRP A 68 -11.56 -3.98 21.89
C TRP A 68 -12.13 -3.89 20.47
N GLU A 69 -11.28 -3.80 19.45
CA GLU A 69 -11.64 -3.92 18.02
C GLU A 69 -11.35 -5.32 17.46
N ILE A 70 -10.87 -6.28 18.28
CA ILE A 70 -10.66 -7.68 17.87
C ILE A 70 -11.93 -8.48 18.17
N ASP A 71 -12.83 -8.55 17.20
CA ASP A 71 -14.11 -9.25 17.24
C ASP A 71 -14.36 -10.06 15.95
N GLY A 72 -15.55 -10.64 15.81
CA GLY A 72 -15.90 -11.47 14.65
C GLY A 72 -16.12 -10.68 13.35
N GLY A 73 -16.19 -9.35 13.42
CA GLY A 73 -16.34 -8.43 12.28
C GLY A 73 -15.04 -7.76 11.84
N THR A 74 -13.97 -7.82 12.65
CA THR A 74 -12.67 -7.17 12.40
C THR A 74 -12.12 -7.43 11.01
N ASP A 75 -12.07 -8.70 10.61
CA ASP A 75 -11.50 -9.13 9.34
C ASP A 75 -12.26 -8.56 8.12
N ALA A 76 -13.56 -8.29 8.25
CA ALA A 76 -14.38 -7.85 7.12
C ALA A 76 -14.01 -6.44 6.62
N TYR A 77 -13.40 -5.60 7.45
CA TYR A 77 -13.03 -4.23 7.08
C TYR A 77 -11.52 -4.02 6.91
N LEU A 78 -10.67 -4.97 7.30
CA LEU A 78 -9.22 -4.84 7.13
C LEU A 78 -8.81 -5.01 5.67
N ARG A 79 -8.02 -4.06 5.16
CA ARG A 79 -7.42 -4.12 3.82
C ARG A 79 -5.96 -4.55 3.92
N TYR A 80 -5.73 -5.85 4.02
CA TYR A 80 -4.38 -6.43 4.09
C TYR A 80 -3.50 -6.06 2.90
N ASP A 81 -4.08 -5.80 1.74
CA ASP A 81 -3.36 -5.34 0.55
C ASP A 81 -2.81 -3.90 0.66
N LEU A 82 -3.28 -3.14 1.65
CA LEU A 82 -2.91 -1.76 1.95
C LEU A 82 -2.22 -1.61 3.32
N LEU A 83 -1.80 -2.71 3.93
CA LEU A 83 -1.06 -2.73 5.19
C LEU A 83 0.32 -3.37 4.96
N THR A 84 1.31 -2.94 5.73
CA THR A 84 2.60 -3.65 5.84
C THR A 84 2.76 -4.32 7.19
N ASP A 85 2.14 -3.75 8.22
CA ASP A 85 2.27 -4.19 9.60
C ASP A 85 0.96 -3.95 10.35
N ILE A 86 0.57 -4.92 11.18
CA ILE A 86 -0.50 -4.80 12.18
C ILE A 86 0.12 -4.97 13.56
N ALA A 87 -0.16 -4.08 14.49
CA ALA A 87 0.26 -4.23 15.87
C ALA A 87 -0.94 -4.58 16.76
N LEU A 88 -0.95 -5.80 17.30
CA LEU A 88 -1.99 -6.25 18.20
C LEU A 88 -1.83 -5.55 19.55
N PHE A 89 -2.74 -4.63 19.85
CA PHE A 89 -2.69 -3.78 21.03
C PHE A 89 -3.68 -4.27 22.09
N SER A 90 -3.29 -4.67 23.28
CA SER A 90 -1.94 -4.86 23.77
C SER A 90 -1.95 -5.83 24.95
N VAL A 91 -0.78 -6.28 25.35
CA VAL A 91 -0.56 -6.90 26.65
C VAL A 91 0.17 -5.94 27.59
N THR A 92 0.10 -6.22 28.89
CA THR A 92 0.84 -5.48 29.92
C THR A 92 1.78 -6.42 30.68
N LEU A 93 2.73 -5.83 31.39
CA LEU A 93 3.67 -6.56 32.25
C LEU A 93 3.30 -6.42 33.72
N THR A 94 3.50 -7.50 34.48
CA THR A 94 3.55 -7.47 35.95
C THR A 94 4.85 -6.77 36.41
N SER A 95 4.93 -6.44 37.70
CA SER A 95 6.15 -5.84 38.29
C SER A 95 7.37 -6.76 38.23
N SER A 96 7.17 -8.08 38.12
CA SER A 96 8.25 -9.06 37.92
C SER A 96 8.68 -9.22 36.46
N GLY A 97 8.01 -8.53 35.53
CA GLY A 97 8.25 -8.65 34.09
C GLY A 97 7.51 -9.79 33.40
N ALA A 98 6.61 -10.51 34.08
CA ALA A 98 5.78 -11.51 33.40
C ALA A 98 4.68 -10.84 32.56
N ILE A 99 4.22 -11.48 31.48
CA ILE A 99 3.00 -11.05 30.77
C ILE A 99 1.80 -11.21 31.71
N ALA A 100 0.98 -10.16 31.85
CA ALA A 100 -0.26 -10.21 32.61
C ALA A 100 -1.35 -10.95 31.82
N THR A 101 -1.75 -12.13 32.32
CA THR A 101 -2.67 -13.04 31.60
C THR A 101 -4.15 -12.82 31.92
N SER A 102 -4.46 -12.04 32.96
CA SER A 102 -5.84 -11.76 33.40
C SER A 102 -6.51 -10.59 32.65
N GLY A 103 -5.77 -9.88 31.80
CA GLY A 103 -6.27 -8.71 31.08
C GLY A 103 -7.05 -9.06 29.81
N GLY A 104 -8.03 -8.23 29.45
CA GLY A 104 -8.81 -8.39 28.22
C GLY A 104 -7.95 -8.43 26.95
N GLY A 105 -6.85 -7.67 26.92
CA GLY A 105 -5.90 -7.70 25.81
C GLY A 105 -5.20 -9.04 25.62
N TYR A 106 -4.80 -9.71 26.71
CA TYR A 106 -4.23 -11.06 26.62
C TYR A 106 -5.26 -12.05 26.07
N ALA A 107 -6.50 -12.00 26.57
CA ALA A 107 -7.58 -12.87 26.11
C ALA A 107 -7.94 -12.66 24.63
N ALA A 108 -7.92 -11.42 24.15
CA ALA A 108 -8.20 -11.11 22.75
C ALA A 108 -7.09 -11.59 21.82
N ILE A 109 -5.83 -11.33 22.17
CA ILE A 109 -4.66 -11.65 21.33
C ILE A 109 -4.44 -13.17 21.23
N THR A 110 -4.72 -13.92 22.31
CA THR A 110 -4.67 -15.39 22.30
C THR A 110 -5.96 -16.04 21.77
N GLY A 111 -6.93 -15.23 21.32
CA GLY A 111 -8.23 -15.67 20.85
C GLY A 111 -8.27 -16.04 19.35
N ALA A 112 -9.31 -16.75 18.94
CA ALA A 112 -9.48 -17.24 17.57
C ALA A 112 -9.56 -16.11 16.50
N ASN A 113 -10.11 -14.95 16.87
CA ASN A 113 -10.17 -13.80 15.95
C ASN A 113 -8.78 -13.25 15.65
N ALA A 114 -7.91 -13.11 16.66
CA ALA A 114 -6.53 -12.70 16.46
C ALA A 114 -5.75 -13.72 15.62
N ALA A 115 -5.92 -15.02 15.88
CA ALA A 115 -5.31 -16.08 15.06
C ALA A 115 -5.73 -15.99 13.58
N THR A 116 -7.01 -15.73 13.31
CA THR A 116 -7.52 -15.54 11.94
C THR A 116 -6.88 -14.32 11.27
N ILE A 117 -6.71 -13.22 12.01
CA ILE A 117 -6.08 -12.00 11.50
C ILE A 117 -4.60 -12.25 11.18
N VAL A 118 -3.87 -12.97 12.04
CA VAL A 118 -2.47 -13.35 11.79
C VAL A 118 -2.35 -14.20 10.52
N GLU A 119 -3.17 -15.24 10.38
CA GLU A 119 -3.16 -16.10 9.20
C GLU A 119 -3.38 -15.31 7.91
N LYS A 120 -4.39 -14.44 7.89
CA LYS A 120 -4.73 -13.64 6.71
C LYS A 120 -3.72 -12.55 6.41
N ALA A 121 -3.18 -11.90 7.44
CA ALA A 121 -2.08 -10.96 7.30
C ALA A 121 -0.87 -11.63 6.65
N HIS A 122 -0.45 -12.79 7.16
CA HIS A 122 0.67 -13.55 6.61
C HIS A 122 0.41 -14.03 5.18
N ALA A 123 -0.80 -14.49 4.87
CA ALA A 123 -1.18 -14.86 3.51
C ALA A 123 -1.09 -13.67 2.53
N ALA A 124 -1.31 -12.46 3.01
CA ALA A 124 -1.15 -11.21 2.26
C ALA A 124 0.29 -10.66 2.29
N GLY A 125 1.21 -11.25 3.06
CA GLY A 125 2.58 -10.78 3.23
C GLY A 125 2.72 -9.58 4.18
N VAL A 126 1.78 -9.41 5.11
CA VAL A 126 1.72 -8.38 6.15
C VAL A 126 2.28 -8.93 7.45
N ARG A 127 3.15 -8.17 8.14
CA ARG A 127 3.67 -8.56 9.44
C ARG A 127 2.67 -8.31 10.56
N VAL A 128 2.72 -9.10 11.63
CA VAL A 128 1.93 -8.89 12.83
C VAL A 128 2.83 -8.81 14.06
N ASP A 129 2.84 -7.65 14.72
CA ASP A 129 3.61 -7.38 15.92
C ASP A 129 2.74 -7.49 17.18
N LEU A 130 3.35 -7.88 18.30
CA LEU A 130 2.77 -7.70 19.64
C LEU A 130 3.01 -6.29 20.15
N THR A 131 1.98 -5.55 20.58
CA THR A 131 2.21 -4.34 21.38
C THR A 131 2.26 -4.68 22.88
N VAL A 132 3.34 -4.23 23.54
CA VAL A 132 3.48 -4.29 25.01
C VAL A 132 3.40 -2.87 25.55
N THR A 133 2.47 -2.64 26.47
CA THR A 133 2.21 -1.31 27.04
C THR A 133 2.68 -1.19 28.50
N SER A 134 3.20 -0.02 28.85
CA SER A 134 3.40 0.36 30.25
C SER A 134 3.29 1.86 30.47
N PHE A 135 2.37 2.27 31.35
CA PHE A 135 2.05 3.66 31.60
C PHE A 135 2.27 4.05 33.06
N GLY A 136 2.84 5.24 33.26
CA GLY A 136 2.99 5.89 34.58
C GLY A 136 4.44 5.96 35.05
N TYR A 137 4.83 7.15 35.51
CA TYR A 137 6.21 7.49 35.90
C TYR A 137 6.80 6.54 36.94
N ASP A 138 6.16 6.39 38.10
CA ASP A 138 6.69 5.58 39.20
C ASP A 138 6.75 4.09 38.86
N LYS A 139 5.70 3.59 38.20
CA LYS A 139 5.62 2.19 37.73
C LYS A 139 6.77 1.89 36.77
N ASN A 140 6.97 2.76 35.79
CA ASN A 140 8.02 2.59 34.79
C ASN A 140 9.41 2.70 35.44
N SER A 141 9.63 3.69 36.31
CA SER A 141 10.91 3.85 37.00
C SER A 141 11.27 2.64 37.88
N ALA A 142 10.28 2.08 38.59
CA ALA A 142 10.46 0.85 39.36
C ALA A 142 10.82 -0.37 38.49
N PHE A 143 10.27 -0.45 37.27
CA PHE A 143 10.60 -1.52 36.32
C PHE A 143 11.99 -1.36 35.71
N PHE A 144 12.31 -0.16 35.19
CA PHE A 144 13.58 0.09 34.50
C PHE A 144 14.79 0.16 35.45
N SER A 145 14.56 0.33 36.75
CA SER A 145 15.57 0.14 37.79
C SER A 145 15.78 -1.32 38.22
N ASN A 146 15.03 -2.28 37.66
CA ASN A 146 15.09 -3.69 37.99
C ASN A 146 15.56 -4.57 36.80
N PRO A 147 16.88 -4.83 36.67
CA PRO A 147 17.43 -5.64 35.59
C PRO A 147 16.87 -7.07 35.49
N ALA A 148 16.51 -7.69 36.62
CA ALA A 148 15.94 -9.03 36.63
C ALA A 148 14.52 -9.05 36.04
N ALA A 149 13.72 -8.03 36.34
CA ALA A 149 12.40 -7.86 35.73
C ALA A 149 12.49 -7.57 34.23
N MET A 150 13.44 -6.72 33.80
CA MET A 150 13.69 -6.47 32.36
C MET A 150 14.09 -7.75 31.61
N ALA A 151 15.01 -8.55 32.16
CA ALA A 151 15.41 -9.82 31.54
C ALA A 151 14.26 -10.83 31.47
N THR A 152 13.46 -10.92 32.55
CA THR A 152 12.25 -11.77 32.59
C THR A 152 11.25 -11.33 31.52
N ALA A 153 11.01 -10.03 31.39
CA ALA A 153 10.11 -9.48 30.39
C ALA A 153 10.60 -9.73 28.96
N ALA A 154 11.88 -9.52 28.67
CA ALA A 154 12.41 -9.76 27.33
C ALA A 154 12.23 -11.23 26.92
N SER A 155 12.45 -12.18 27.83
CA SER A 155 12.22 -13.60 27.58
C SER A 155 10.73 -13.92 27.42
N ALA A 156 9.87 -13.40 28.30
CA ALA A 156 8.43 -13.67 28.26
C ALA A 156 7.76 -13.08 27.00
N ILE A 157 8.13 -11.86 26.60
CA ILE A 157 7.65 -11.20 25.38
C ILE A 157 8.08 -12.00 24.16
N SER A 158 9.35 -12.42 24.09
CA SER A 158 9.86 -13.21 22.96
C SER A 158 9.15 -14.56 22.83
N ALA A 159 8.96 -15.27 23.95
CA ALA A 159 8.25 -16.54 23.98
C ALA A 159 6.77 -16.39 23.58
N PHE A 160 6.12 -15.31 24.02
CA PHE A 160 4.73 -15.02 23.61
C PHE A 160 4.64 -14.71 22.12
N ALA A 161 5.53 -13.86 21.59
CA ALA A 161 5.55 -13.56 20.16
C ALA A 161 5.77 -14.84 19.34
N GLN A 162 6.68 -15.71 19.79
CA GLN A 162 6.90 -17.00 19.15
C GLN A 162 5.67 -17.91 19.24
N SER A 163 5.02 -17.97 20.41
CA SER A 163 3.86 -18.84 20.60
C SER A 163 2.68 -18.39 19.76
N GLU A 164 2.46 -17.09 19.55
CA GLU A 164 1.32 -16.60 18.77
C GLU A 164 1.65 -16.41 17.27
N GLY A 165 2.83 -16.82 16.82
CA GLY A 165 3.22 -16.71 15.41
C GLY A 165 3.51 -15.28 14.96
N LEU A 166 3.91 -14.38 15.87
CA LEU A 166 4.09 -12.97 15.61
C LEU A 166 5.50 -12.66 15.07
N ASP A 167 5.60 -11.59 14.29
CA ASP A 167 6.79 -11.20 13.52
C ASP A 167 7.69 -10.21 14.25
N GLY A 168 7.20 -9.64 15.34
CA GLY A 168 7.89 -8.57 16.03
C GLY A 168 7.15 -8.05 17.25
N VAL A 169 7.69 -6.96 17.78
CA VAL A 169 7.18 -6.30 18.99
C VAL A 169 7.18 -4.80 18.79
N ASN A 170 6.08 -4.16 19.20
CA ASN A 170 6.03 -2.74 19.48
C ASN A 170 6.08 -2.49 21.00
N LEU A 171 6.95 -1.59 21.45
CA LEU A 171 6.94 -1.10 22.83
C LEU A 171 6.28 0.27 22.90
N ASP A 172 5.20 0.35 23.67
CA ASP A 172 4.50 1.59 23.97
C ASP A 172 4.61 1.91 25.46
N VAL A 173 5.71 2.60 25.80
CA VAL A 173 6.03 3.01 27.17
C VAL A 173 5.80 4.50 27.28
N GLU A 174 4.81 4.90 28.07
CA GLU A 174 4.46 6.31 28.27
C GLU A 174 4.65 6.76 29.71
N SER A 175 4.99 8.05 29.88
CA SER A 175 5.36 8.64 31.17
C SER A 175 6.60 7.97 31.76
N LEU A 176 7.77 8.31 31.23
CA LEU A 176 9.07 7.81 31.66
C LEU A 176 9.97 8.98 32.03
N TYR A 177 10.68 8.89 33.16
CA TYR A 177 11.66 9.91 33.55
C TYR A 177 12.89 9.85 32.64
N ASN A 178 13.48 11.02 32.36
CA ASN A 178 14.69 11.10 31.53
C ASN A 178 15.85 10.23 32.05
N ALA A 179 15.94 10.05 33.38
CA ALA A 179 16.97 9.21 34.02
C ALA A 179 16.85 7.73 33.60
N ASP A 180 15.66 7.27 33.23
CA ASP A 180 15.39 5.87 32.90
C ASP A 180 15.52 5.56 31.40
N PHE A 181 15.79 6.57 30.55
CA PHE A 181 15.84 6.38 29.10
C PHE A 181 16.95 5.40 28.65
N ALA A 182 18.09 5.37 29.33
CA ALA A 182 19.17 4.44 29.02
C ALA A 182 18.79 2.97 29.35
N ALA A 183 18.10 2.76 30.47
CA ALA A 183 17.58 1.45 30.84
C ALA A 183 16.47 1.00 29.87
N TYR A 184 15.60 1.93 29.45
CA TYR A 184 14.62 1.70 28.39
C TYR A 184 15.28 1.25 27.07
N GLY A 185 16.32 1.95 26.61
CA GLY A 185 17.09 1.54 25.44
C GLY A 185 17.72 0.14 25.62
N THR A 186 18.29 -0.14 26.78
CA THR A 186 18.84 -1.47 27.09
C THR A 186 17.77 -2.57 26.98
N PHE A 187 16.57 -2.31 27.49
CA PHE A 187 15.44 -3.25 27.41
C PHE A 187 14.99 -3.51 25.96
N VAL A 188 14.93 -2.47 25.12
CA VAL A 188 14.70 -2.60 23.67
C VAL A 188 15.72 -3.56 23.02
N GLY A 189 17.00 -3.40 23.36
CA GLY A 189 18.06 -4.27 22.87
C GLY A 189 17.92 -5.72 23.33
N GLN A 190 17.50 -5.93 24.58
CA GLN A 190 17.23 -7.27 25.13
C GLN A 190 16.09 -7.98 24.41
N ILE A 191 14.97 -7.28 24.15
CA ILE A 191 13.84 -7.84 23.40
C ILE A 191 14.29 -8.22 21.99
N ARG A 192 15.01 -7.33 21.30
CA ARG A 192 15.51 -7.60 19.95
C ARG A 192 16.41 -8.83 19.90
N ALA A 193 17.34 -8.95 20.84
CA ALA A 193 18.23 -10.12 20.94
C ALA A 193 17.43 -11.40 21.20
N ALA A 194 16.43 -11.35 22.08
CA ALA A 194 15.58 -12.50 22.39
C ALA A 194 14.75 -12.94 21.17
N LEU A 195 14.12 -12.02 20.44
CA LEU A 195 13.36 -12.34 19.22
C LEU A 195 14.25 -12.93 18.12
N ARG A 196 15.41 -12.30 17.86
CA ARG A 196 16.31 -12.72 16.78
C ARG A 196 17.08 -14.01 17.03
N SER A 197 16.98 -14.56 18.25
CA SER A 197 17.51 -15.88 18.56
C SER A 197 16.76 -17.01 17.84
N TRP A 198 15.49 -16.79 17.48
CA TRP A 198 14.65 -17.78 16.80
C TRP A 198 14.04 -17.26 15.49
N ASN A 199 13.89 -15.93 15.32
CA ASN A 199 13.48 -15.30 14.06
C ASN A 199 14.45 -14.17 13.67
N PRO A 200 15.46 -14.44 12.81
CA PRO A 200 16.43 -13.42 12.39
C PRO A 200 15.82 -12.18 11.73
N ALA A 201 14.62 -12.32 11.13
CA ALA A 201 13.88 -11.23 10.49
C ALA A 201 13.01 -10.42 11.46
N ALA A 202 12.92 -10.81 12.74
CA ALA A 202 12.05 -10.16 13.71
C ALA A 202 12.40 -8.68 13.93
N ARG A 203 11.35 -7.86 14.01
CA ARG A 203 11.45 -6.40 14.17
C ARG A 203 11.07 -5.94 15.57
N VAL A 204 11.73 -4.90 16.04
CA VAL A 204 11.32 -4.16 17.24
C VAL A 204 11.01 -2.72 16.87
N SER A 205 9.80 -2.27 17.11
CA SER A 205 9.39 -0.88 16.97
C SER A 205 9.08 -0.26 18.33
N VAL A 206 9.13 1.06 18.44
CA VAL A 206 8.78 1.79 19.66
C VAL A 206 7.80 2.91 19.35
N ALA A 207 6.76 3.09 20.17
CA ALA A 207 5.87 4.24 20.11
C ALA A 207 6.41 5.36 21.00
N THR A 208 6.54 6.58 20.46
CA THR A 208 7.02 7.74 21.22
C THR A 208 6.19 8.98 20.94
N ASN A 209 5.98 9.81 21.97
CA ASN A 209 5.24 11.05 21.84
C ASN A 209 6.00 12.11 21.01
N GLY A 210 5.28 13.10 20.49
CA GLY A 210 5.87 14.15 19.65
C GLY A 210 6.66 15.24 20.38
N SER A 211 7.17 14.99 21.58
CA SER A 211 7.88 15.98 22.41
C SER A 211 9.38 15.68 22.56
N ILE A 212 10.10 16.54 23.29
CA ILE A 212 11.54 16.36 23.57
C ILE A 212 11.83 15.06 24.33
N SER A 213 10.91 14.63 25.21
CA SER A 213 11.06 13.37 25.95
C SER A 213 10.94 12.17 25.00
N GLY A 214 9.92 12.19 24.12
CA GLY A 214 9.72 11.15 23.10
C GLY A 214 10.90 11.05 22.14
N ALA A 215 11.45 12.19 21.70
CA ALA A 215 12.67 12.19 20.87
C ALA A 215 13.88 11.59 21.61
N GLY A 216 14.01 11.86 22.92
CA GLY A 216 15.03 11.24 23.77
C GLY A 216 14.88 9.72 23.87
N MET A 217 13.66 9.23 24.09
CA MET A 217 13.35 7.79 24.11
C MET A 217 13.62 7.12 22.76
N ALA A 218 13.20 7.75 21.66
CA ALA A 218 13.44 7.27 20.30
C ALA A 218 14.93 7.14 19.99
N SER A 219 15.74 8.13 20.40
CA SER A 219 17.20 8.08 20.25
C SER A 219 17.82 6.90 21.01
N GLN A 220 17.42 6.67 22.26
CA GLN A 220 17.90 5.52 23.04
C GLN A 220 17.46 4.18 22.46
N ALA A 221 16.23 4.07 22.00
CA ALA A 221 15.72 2.85 21.36
C ALA A 221 16.50 2.52 20.07
N LEU A 222 16.70 3.50 19.19
CA LEU A 222 17.45 3.31 17.94
C LEU A 222 18.92 2.97 18.19
N ALA A 223 19.56 3.62 19.17
CA ALA A 223 20.93 3.29 19.58
C ALA A 223 21.09 1.84 20.06
N ASN A 224 19.99 1.24 20.54
CA ASN A 224 19.94 -0.16 20.99
C ASN A 224 19.26 -1.10 19.98
N GLY A 225 19.11 -0.66 18.73
CA GLY A 225 18.75 -1.53 17.61
C GLY A 225 17.27 -1.60 17.26
N ALA A 226 16.41 -0.73 17.82
CA ALA A 226 15.03 -0.61 17.31
C ALA A 226 15.03 -0.40 15.79
N ASP A 227 14.13 -1.10 15.11
CA ASP A 227 13.97 -1.06 13.66
C ASP A 227 13.16 0.16 13.21
N ARG A 228 12.18 0.57 14.01
CA ARG A 228 11.29 1.71 13.74
C ARG A 228 10.94 2.51 15.00
N VAL A 229 10.66 3.79 14.79
CA VAL A 229 10.01 4.67 15.76
C VAL A 229 8.65 5.04 15.19
N PHE A 230 7.58 4.58 15.83
CA PHE A 230 6.23 5.06 15.59
C PHE A 230 6.03 6.38 16.35
N LEU A 231 6.12 7.48 15.61
CA LEU A 231 5.89 8.80 16.15
C LEU A 231 4.39 9.02 16.34
N MET A 232 3.93 9.13 17.59
CA MET A 232 2.55 9.51 17.89
C MET A 232 2.32 10.98 17.56
N GLY A 233 2.03 11.25 16.28
CA GLY A 233 1.82 12.57 15.69
C GLY A 233 0.44 13.15 16.00
N TYR A 234 -0.03 12.98 17.23
CA TYR A 234 -1.35 13.39 17.67
C TYR A 234 -1.36 13.76 19.15
N ASN A 235 -2.52 14.15 19.67
CA ASN A 235 -2.68 14.69 21.02
C ASN A 235 -1.86 15.96 21.29
N TYR A 236 -1.56 16.74 20.24
CA TYR A 236 -0.96 18.07 20.40
C TYR A 236 -1.93 19.06 21.04
N ARG A 237 -3.23 18.82 20.88
CA ARG A 237 -4.29 19.41 21.72
C ARG A 237 -4.99 18.32 22.49
N THR A 238 -5.21 18.55 23.78
CA THR A 238 -5.80 17.59 24.73
C THR A 238 -7.12 18.14 25.29
N ALA A 239 -7.71 17.44 26.26
CA ALA A 239 -8.97 17.86 26.89
C ALA A 239 -8.93 19.28 27.48
N GLY A 240 -7.77 19.70 27.99
CA GLY A 240 -7.59 21.01 28.62
C GLY A 240 -7.07 22.10 27.68
N SER A 241 -6.93 21.85 26.38
CA SER A 241 -6.41 22.84 25.44
C SER A 241 -7.43 23.95 25.14
N SER A 242 -6.94 25.19 25.06
CA SER A 242 -7.65 26.36 24.54
C SER A 242 -6.66 27.16 23.69
N PRO A 243 -7.00 27.57 22.46
CA PRO A 243 -8.29 27.35 21.77
C PRO A 243 -8.51 25.90 21.32
N ALA A 244 -9.75 25.60 20.89
CA ALA A 244 -10.06 24.38 20.16
C ALA A 244 -9.25 24.32 18.86
N GLY A 245 -9.03 23.13 18.33
CA GLY A 245 -8.26 22.96 17.10
C GLY A 245 -7.94 21.50 16.80
N SER A 246 -7.20 21.27 15.72
CA SER A 246 -6.72 19.93 15.37
C SER A 246 -5.87 19.32 16.49
N ILE A 247 -6.03 18.01 16.72
CA ILE A 247 -5.15 17.26 17.63
C ILE A 247 -3.88 16.76 16.93
N ALA A 248 -3.83 16.84 15.60
CA ALA A 248 -2.70 16.44 14.75
C ALA A 248 -2.43 17.50 13.64
N PRO A 249 -2.28 18.80 13.96
CA PRO A 249 -2.08 19.82 12.94
C PRO A 249 -0.80 19.59 12.12
N ILE A 250 -0.84 19.80 10.81
CA ILE A 250 0.35 19.77 9.94
C ILE A 250 1.33 20.87 10.37
N VAL A 251 0.80 22.08 10.53
CA VAL A 251 1.48 23.27 11.06
C VAL A 251 0.51 24.04 11.94
N ARG A 252 1.03 24.91 12.81
CA ARG A 252 0.24 25.84 13.61
C ARG A 252 0.78 27.25 13.46
N ALA A 253 -0.13 28.23 13.43
CA ALA A 253 0.23 29.64 13.30
C ALA A 253 0.95 30.19 14.55
N ASP A 254 0.68 29.62 15.73
CA ASP A 254 1.31 30.00 16.98
C ASP A 254 2.71 29.39 17.19
N GLY A 255 3.16 28.52 16.28
CA GLY A 255 4.46 27.86 16.38
C GLY A 255 4.53 26.74 17.43
N ASP A 256 3.41 26.37 18.06
CA ASP A 256 3.36 25.26 19.01
C ASP A 256 3.40 23.89 18.28
N LYS A 257 3.39 22.81 19.05
CA LYS A 257 3.56 21.43 18.56
C LYS A 257 2.59 21.10 17.43
N SER A 258 3.16 20.60 16.35
CA SER A 258 2.50 20.14 15.13
C SER A 258 3.31 18.99 14.54
N LEU A 259 2.76 18.30 13.54
CA LEU A 259 3.48 17.25 12.81
C LEU A 259 4.82 17.77 12.28
N SER A 260 4.84 18.94 11.64
CA SER A 260 6.06 19.53 11.10
C SER A 260 7.06 19.88 12.20
N TRP A 261 6.60 20.54 13.27
CA TRP A 261 7.46 20.91 14.40
C TRP A 261 8.10 19.67 15.05
N THR A 262 7.33 18.62 15.27
CA THR A 262 7.84 17.40 15.89
C THR A 262 8.83 16.67 14.98
N LEU A 263 8.56 16.60 13.68
CA LEU A 263 9.50 15.99 12.74
C LEU A 263 10.83 16.76 12.67
N ASP A 264 10.78 18.09 12.71
CA ASP A 264 11.98 18.94 12.77
C ASP A 264 12.73 18.75 14.10
N LEU A 265 12.01 18.62 15.23
CA LEU A 265 12.59 18.25 16.51
C LEU A 265 13.30 16.89 16.45
N TYR A 266 12.66 15.86 15.91
CA TYR A 266 13.23 14.52 15.80
C TYR A 266 14.49 14.53 14.93
N ALA A 267 14.45 15.23 13.79
CA ALA A 267 15.61 15.43 12.93
C ALA A 267 16.76 16.15 13.67
N SER A 268 16.46 17.18 14.47
CA SER A 268 17.46 17.90 15.28
C SER A 268 18.14 17.02 16.33
N LYS A 269 17.51 15.91 16.73
CA LYS A 269 18.07 14.90 17.63
C LYS A 269 18.83 13.78 16.90
N GLY A 270 19.00 13.91 15.59
CA GLY A 270 19.72 12.93 14.76
C GLY A 270 18.93 11.66 14.50
N ILE A 271 17.60 11.68 14.68
CA ILE A 271 16.74 10.53 14.36
C ILE A 271 16.61 10.44 12.84
N PRO A 272 17.01 9.34 12.20
CA PRO A 272 16.91 9.20 10.75
C PRO A 272 15.46 9.17 10.28
N ALA A 273 15.15 9.92 9.22
CA ALA A 273 13.80 10.00 8.66
C ALA A 273 13.27 8.61 8.24
N ASP A 274 14.12 7.80 7.61
CA ASP A 274 13.84 6.43 7.17
C ASP A 274 13.67 5.41 8.32
N ARG A 275 13.72 5.86 9.57
CA ARG A 275 13.39 5.09 10.77
C ARG A 275 12.06 5.50 11.42
N ILE A 276 11.42 6.57 10.94
CA ILE A 276 10.18 7.11 11.53
C ILE A 276 8.96 6.65 10.75
N LEU A 277 7.94 6.17 11.46
CA LEU A 277 6.57 6.01 10.98
C LEU A 277 5.74 7.17 11.53
N LEU A 278 5.12 7.97 10.66
CA LEU A 278 4.23 9.05 11.10
C LEU A 278 2.89 8.48 11.55
N GLY A 279 2.69 8.37 12.86
CA GLY A 279 1.44 7.94 13.45
C GLY A 279 0.38 9.04 13.40
N LEU A 280 -0.76 8.73 12.80
CA LEU A 280 -1.90 9.64 12.61
C LEU A 280 -3.13 9.15 13.38
N PRO A 281 -3.96 10.06 13.89
CA PRO A 281 -5.16 9.67 14.62
C PRO A 281 -6.31 9.42 13.63
N TYR A 282 -6.97 8.29 13.78
CA TYR A 282 -8.30 8.02 13.20
C TYR A 282 -9.39 8.44 14.19
N TYR A 283 -9.09 9.43 15.01
CA TYR A 283 -10.01 10.06 15.92
C TYR A 283 -9.72 11.56 15.98
N GLY A 284 -10.70 12.28 16.48
CA GLY A 284 -10.69 13.69 16.74
C GLY A 284 -11.07 13.97 18.19
N ARG A 285 -11.38 15.24 18.46
CA ARG A 285 -11.81 15.68 19.78
C ARG A 285 -12.80 16.84 19.66
N SER A 286 -13.69 16.89 20.64
CA SER A 286 -14.72 17.90 20.76
C SER A 286 -14.57 18.68 22.06
N TRP A 287 -14.79 19.99 21.99
CA TRP A 287 -14.74 20.92 23.11
C TRP A 287 -16.01 21.76 23.15
N TYR A 288 -16.43 22.14 24.36
CA TYR A 288 -17.36 23.26 24.52
C TYR A 288 -16.61 24.55 24.24
N THR A 289 -17.20 25.44 23.46
CA THR A 289 -16.56 26.69 23.04
C THR A 289 -17.45 27.91 23.27
N VAL A 290 -16.84 29.09 23.25
CA VAL A 290 -17.57 30.37 23.39
C VAL A 290 -18.33 30.77 22.12
N SER A 291 -17.94 30.23 20.96
CA SER A 291 -18.50 30.57 19.65
C SER A 291 -18.31 29.45 18.62
N GLU A 292 -18.90 29.63 17.44
CA GLU A 292 -18.71 28.79 16.26
C GLU A 292 -17.43 29.10 15.46
N THR A 293 -16.78 30.24 15.73
CA THR A 293 -15.67 30.74 14.91
C THR A 293 -14.45 29.83 15.01
N LEU A 294 -13.77 29.55 13.89
CA LEU A 294 -12.59 28.70 13.83
C LEU A 294 -11.61 28.99 14.98
N ASN A 295 -11.15 27.95 15.68
CA ASN A 295 -10.25 28.02 16.83
C ASN A 295 -10.82 28.86 17.99
N ALA A 296 -12.07 28.63 18.38
CA ALA A 296 -12.69 29.35 19.49
C ALA A 296 -12.09 28.93 20.84
N GLU A 297 -12.12 29.83 21.81
CA GLU A 297 -11.74 29.53 23.19
C GLU A 297 -12.61 28.42 23.76
N THR A 298 -11.99 27.48 24.47
CA THR A 298 -12.69 26.35 25.08
C THR A 298 -13.17 26.70 26.48
N THR A 299 -14.37 26.26 26.82
CA THR A 299 -14.97 26.35 28.16
C THR A 299 -15.00 25.00 28.87
N GLY A 300 -14.74 23.91 28.14
CA GLY A 300 -14.71 22.56 28.68
C GLY A 300 -14.46 21.51 27.60
N SER A 301 -14.34 20.25 28.02
CA SER A 301 -14.16 19.12 27.12
C SER A 301 -15.47 18.37 26.93
N VAL A 302 -15.75 17.94 25.69
CA VAL A 302 -16.87 17.03 25.40
C VAL A 302 -16.35 15.59 25.37
N GLY A 303 -15.35 15.29 24.54
CA GLY A 303 -14.85 13.93 24.42
C GLY A 303 -14.04 13.68 23.15
N VAL A 304 -13.64 12.42 22.99
CA VAL A 304 -13.03 11.91 21.75
C VAL A 304 -14.13 11.76 20.69
N PHE A 305 -13.78 12.06 19.45
CA PHE A 305 -14.65 11.89 18.29
C PHE A 305 -14.08 10.80 17.37
N ILE A 306 -14.69 9.62 17.34
CA ILE A 306 -14.32 8.53 16.42
C ILE A 306 -15.24 8.63 15.19
N PRO A 307 -14.72 8.80 13.97
CA PRO A 307 -15.54 8.96 12.78
C PRO A 307 -16.58 7.86 12.59
N SER A 308 -16.20 6.58 12.77
CA SER A 308 -17.13 5.45 12.64
C SER A 308 -18.31 5.51 13.62
N ASP A 309 -18.08 6.00 14.83
CA ASP A 309 -19.07 6.00 15.90
C ASP A 309 -19.90 7.28 15.92
N ASN A 310 -19.29 8.40 15.52
CA ASN A 310 -19.83 9.72 15.82
C ASN A 310 -20.31 10.50 14.60
N LEU A 311 -19.85 10.21 13.36
CA LEU A 311 -20.34 10.93 12.17
C LEU A 311 -21.85 10.78 11.97
N VAL A 312 -22.40 9.61 12.28
CA VAL A 312 -23.84 9.32 12.27
C VAL A 312 -24.63 10.21 13.24
N SER A 313 -23.99 10.71 14.31
CA SER A 313 -24.63 11.55 15.32
C SER A 313 -24.49 13.06 15.03
N VAL A 314 -23.82 13.44 13.94
CA VAL A 314 -23.70 14.85 13.55
C VAL A 314 -25.07 15.38 13.12
N PRO A 315 -25.58 16.48 13.68
CA PRO A 315 -26.90 17.00 13.34
C PRO A 315 -27.04 17.28 11.84
N PRO A 316 -28.17 16.88 11.21
CA PRO A 316 -28.44 17.20 9.81
C PRO A 316 -28.31 18.70 9.53
N GLY A 317 -27.65 19.05 8.42
CA GLY A 317 -27.40 20.45 8.04
C GLY A 317 -26.12 21.06 8.64
N SER A 318 -25.41 20.35 9.52
CA SER A 318 -24.08 20.78 10.00
C SER A 318 -23.10 20.87 8.84
N VAL A 319 -22.35 21.97 8.77
CA VAL A 319 -21.35 22.20 7.72
C VAL A 319 -19.97 21.76 8.23
N ILE A 320 -19.45 20.68 7.66
CA ILE A 320 -18.08 20.21 7.91
C ILE A 320 -17.12 21.03 7.05
N GLN A 321 -16.31 21.85 7.71
CA GLN A 321 -15.36 22.77 7.12
C GLN A 321 -13.95 22.15 7.07
N HIS A 322 -13.06 22.76 6.27
CA HIS A 322 -11.65 22.41 6.19
C HIS A 322 -10.81 23.55 6.77
N ASP A 323 -10.15 23.30 7.91
CA ASP A 323 -9.07 24.16 8.38
C ASP A 323 -7.83 23.86 7.53
N LYS A 324 -7.58 24.71 6.53
CA LYS A 324 -6.45 24.57 5.61
C LYS A 324 -5.10 24.80 6.28
N ALA A 325 -5.06 25.59 7.36
CA ALA A 325 -3.80 25.90 8.03
C ALA A 325 -3.33 24.68 8.83
N GLU A 326 -4.25 24.07 9.57
CA GLU A 326 -3.93 22.89 10.40
C GLU A 326 -4.05 21.57 9.65
N GLY A 327 -4.72 21.56 8.49
CA GLY A 327 -4.96 20.35 7.71
C GLY A 327 -5.88 19.39 8.45
N ALA A 328 -7.06 19.86 8.87
CA ALA A 328 -8.05 19.07 9.60
C ALA A 328 -9.48 19.44 9.19
N ARG A 329 -10.41 18.49 9.36
CA ARG A 329 -11.84 18.78 9.29
C ARG A 329 -12.33 19.27 10.63
N TRP A 330 -13.30 20.17 10.58
CA TRP A 330 -13.96 20.64 11.78
C TRP A 330 -15.38 21.09 11.51
N PHE A 331 -16.19 21.13 12.56
CA PHE A 331 -17.53 21.71 12.54
C PHE A 331 -17.89 22.25 13.91
N ALA A 332 -18.86 23.16 13.95
CA ALA A 332 -19.45 23.70 15.17
C ALA A 332 -20.95 23.40 15.21
N VAL A 333 -21.46 23.06 16.39
CA VAL A 333 -22.89 22.84 16.64
C VAL A 333 -23.31 23.67 17.85
N LEU A 334 -24.43 24.36 17.74
CA LEU A 334 -25.11 25.00 18.87
C LEU A 334 -26.17 24.04 19.41
N ASP A 335 -26.10 23.71 20.69
CA ASP A 335 -27.23 23.11 21.38
C ASP A 335 -28.30 24.19 21.64
N PRO A 336 -29.49 24.11 21.03
CA PRO A 336 -30.53 25.12 21.20
C PRO A 336 -31.08 25.18 22.63
N ALA A 337 -31.01 24.09 23.40
CA ALA A 337 -31.53 24.05 24.77
C ALA A 337 -30.60 24.74 25.76
N THR A 338 -29.30 24.56 25.61
CA THR A 338 -28.28 25.10 26.54
C THR A 338 -27.61 26.37 26.02
N GLN A 339 -27.80 26.71 24.74
CA GLN A 339 -27.06 27.77 24.04
C GLN A 339 -25.53 27.57 24.07
N GLN A 340 -25.10 26.32 24.25
CA GLN A 340 -23.68 25.96 24.31
C GLN A 340 -23.18 25.56 22.93
N TRP A 341 -22.08 26.17 22.49
CA TRP A 341 -21.36 25.75 21.29
C TRP A 341 -20.47 24.56 21.58
N THR A 342 -20.37 23.65 20.61
CA THR A 342 -19.37 22.59 20.56
C THR A 342 -18.60 22.65 19.26
N GLN A 343 -17.27 22.74 19.33
CA GLN A 343 -16.39 22.56 18.18
C GLN A 343 -15.76 21.18 18.21
N THR A 344 -15.78 20.50 17.05
CA THR A 344 -15.19 19.18 16.85
C THR A 344 -14.17 19.25 15.74
N TYR A 345 -12.97 18.72 15.98
CA TYR A 345 -11.91 18.58 14.99
C TYR A 345 -11.54 17.11 14.82
N PHE A 346 -11.41 16.65 13.58
CA PHE A 346 -11.06 15.27 13.23
C PHE A 346 -10.38 15.22 11.85
N ASP A 347 -9.88 14.05 11.47
CA ASP A 347 -9.36 13.80 10.14
C ASP A 347 -10.29 12.93 9.30
N ASP A 348 -10.53 13.38 8.07
CA ASP A 348 -11.26 12.63 7.05
C ASP A 348 -10.28 12.13 5.97
N PRO A 349 -10.73 11.37 4.96
CA PRO A 349 -9.87 10.91 3.87
C PRO A 349 -9.11 12.03 3.14
N LEU A 350 -9.66 13.24 3.06
CA LEU A 350 -8.98 14.36 2.42
C LEU A 350 -7.79 14.83 3.27
N THR A 351 -8.00 15.07 4.57
CA THR A 351 -6.95 15.63 5.42
C THR A 351 -5.91 14.59 5.82
N LEU A 352 -6.29 13.31 5.97
CA LEU A 352 -5.33 12.20 6.13
C LEU A 352 -4.37 12.10 4.95
N ARG A 353 -4.87 12.24 3.72
CA ARG A 353 -4.03 12.20 2.51
C ARG A 353 -2.93 13.24 2.54
N SER A 354 -3.24 14.48 2.91
CA SER A 354 -2.23 15.55 3.03
C SER A 354 -1.16 15.24 4.09
N LYS A 355 -1.52 14.47 5.13
CA LYS A 355 -0.60 14.01 6.19
C LYS A 355 0.22 12.79 5.75
N TYR A 356 -0.34 11.86 4.99
CA TYR A 356 0.42 10.79 4.35
C TYR A 356 1.45 11.34 3.36
N GLU A 357 1.06 12.33 2.55
CA GLU A 357 1.98 13.03 1.66
C GLU A 357 3.08 13.77 2.43
N LEU A 358 2.80 14.29 3.63
CA LEU A 358 3.84 14.86 4.49
C LEU A 358 4.89 13.81 4.82
N ALA A 359 4.49 12.57 5.17
CA ALA A 359 5.43 11.48 5.41
C ALA A 359 6.31 11.19 4.19
N THR A 360 5.71 11.15 2.99
CA THR A 360 6.45 10.98 1.73
C THR A 360 7.41 12.15 1.46
N ARG A 361 6.95 13.40 1.58
CA ARG A 361 7.78 14.61 1.35
C ARG A 361 8.95 14.68 2.32
N ARG A 362 8.75 14.23 3.55
CA ARG A 362 9.78 14.17 4.60
C ARG A 362 10.66 12.91 4.52
N ARG A 363 10.44 12.03 3.53
CA ARG A 363 11.18 10.78 3.30
C ARG A 363 11.19 9.87 4.52
N LEU A 364 10.04 9.78 5.19
CA LEU A 364 9.88 8.91 6.34
C LEU A 364 9.83 7.43 5.90
N ALA A 365 10.01 6.49 6.83
CA ALA A 365 9.82 5.06 6.55
C ALA A 365 8.39 4.75 6.07
N GLY A 366 7.43 5.56 6.54
CA GLY A 366 6.05 5.48 6.15
C GLY A 366 5.14 6.20 7.14
N ALA A 367 3.90 5.73 7.22
CA ALA A 367 2.89 6.27 8.12
C ALA A 367 2.18 5.15 8.85
N GLY A 368 1.41 5.52 9.87
CA GLY A 368 0.62 4.57 10.62
C GLY A 368 -0.61 5.20 11.23
N MET A 369 -1.46 4.38 11.83
CA MET A 369 -2.75 4.82 12.33
C MET A 369 -3.00 4.33 13.76
N TRP A 370 -3.51 5.24 14.58
CA TRP A 370 -4.23 4.94 15.82
C TRP A 370 -5.71 5.32 15.62
N ALA A 371 -6.62 4.38 15.37
CA ALA A 371 -6.36 2.95 15.31
C ALA A 371 -7.14 2.27 14.18
N LEU A 372 -6.66 1.09 13.77
CA LEU A 372 -7.43 0.18 12.93
C LEU A 372 -8.77 -0.11 13.62
N GLY A 373 -9.85 -0.02 12.86
CA GLY A 373 -11.21 -0.16 13.39
C GLY A 373 -11.92 1.17 13.64
N TYR A 374 -11.21 2.30 13.74
CA TYR A 374 -11.88 3.60 13.98
C TYR A 374 -12.51 4.23 12.72
N ASP A 375 -12.25 3.64 11.56
CA ASP A 375 -12.97 3.90 10.33
C ASP A 375 -14.16 2.94 10.11
N ARG A 376 -14.13 1.72 10.67
CA ARG A 376 -15.09 0.60 10.42
C ARG A 376 -15.60 0.51 8.98
N GLY A 377 -14.71 0.66 7.99
CA GLY A 377 -15.07 0.56 6.58
C GLY A 377 -15.78 1.78 6.00
N LEU A 378 -15.73 2.93 6.69
CA LEU A 378 -16.17 4.21 6.14
C LEU A 378 -15.46 4.47 4.79
N PRO A 379 -16.20 4.89 3.74
CA PRO A 379 -15.63 5.10 2.41
C PRO A 379 -14.46 6.09 2.42
N GLY A 380 -13.44 5.82 1.60
CA GLY A 380 -12.35 6.75 1.33
C GLY A 380 -11.11 6.65 2.24
N TYR A 381 -11.21 6.11 3.47
CA TYR A 381 -10.05 6.02 4.38
C TYR A 381 -8.93 5.14 3.81
N TRP A 382 -9.28 3.97 3.30
CA TRP A 382 -8.34 3.07 2.60
C TRP A 382 -7.88 3.65 1.25
N ASP A 383 -8.75 4.39 0.55
CA ASP A 383 -8.40 5.04 -0.71
C ASP A 383 -7.34 6.14 -0.48
N ALA A 384 -7.35 6.82 0.66
CA ALA A 384 -6.32 7.80 1.03
C ALA A 384 -4.93 7.14 1.20
N ILE A 385 -4.89 5.91 1.73
CA ILE A 385 -3.65 5.11 1.85
C ILE A 385 -3.18 4.66 0.46
N SER A 386 -4.09 4.09 -0.34
CA SER A 386 -3.82 3.67 -1.72
C SER A 386 -3.32 4.83 -2.59
N ALA A 387 -3.92 6.01 -2.49
CA ALA A 387 -3.49 7.21 -3.19
C ALA A 387 -2.06 7.62 -2.78
N ALA A 388 -1.77 7.64 -1.47
CA ALA A 388 -0.46 8.05 -0.97
C ALA A 388 0.66 7.04 -1.26
N PHE A 389 0.37 5.74 -1.16
CA PHE A 389 1.40 4.69 -1.10
C PHE A 389 1.26 3.60 -2.17
N GLY A 390 0.17 3.56 -2.93
CA GLY A 390 -0.09 2.56 -3.98
C GLY A 390 0.68 2.78 -5.29
N THR A 391 1.41 3.89 -5.42
CA THR A 391 2.33 4.10 -6.56
C THR A 391 3.73 3.64 -6.19
N ILE A 392 4.16 2.49 -6.72
CA ILE A 392 5.44 1.85 -6.42
C ILE A 392 6.43 1.92 -7.58
N ARG A 393 7.72 1.93 -7.25
CA ARG A 393 8.79 1.72 -8.23
C ARG A 393 9.24 0.27 -8.19
N VAL A 394 9.29 -0.36 -9.35
CA VAL A 394 9.84 -1.70 -9.54
C VAL A 394 11.05 -1.61 -10.46
N ALA A 395 12.23 -1.79 -9.89
CA ALA A 395 13.51 -1.60 -10.55
C ALA A 395 14.60 -2.50 -9.93
N GLY A 396 15.61 -2.84 -10.73
CA GLY A 396 16.84 -3.46 -10.28
C GLY A 396 18.07 -2.63 -10.62
N ALA A 397 19.26 -3.18 -10.33
CA ALA A 397 20.54 -2.53 -10.63
C ALA A 397 20.76 -2.31 -12.13
N ASP A 398 20.14 -3.13 -12.98
CA ASP A 398 20.17 -3.05 -14.42
C ASP A 398 18.84 -3.54 -15.04
N ARG A 399 18.76 -3.55 -16.37
CA ARG A 399 17.57 -4.00 -17.12
C ARG A 399 17.16 -5.45 -16.85
N TYR A 400 18.10 -6.33 -16.54
CA TYR A 400 17.85 -7.74 -16.28
C TYR A 400 17.24 -7.91 -14.90
N ALA A 401 17.80 -7.20 -13.91
CA ALA A 401 17.26 -7.13 -12.56
C ALA A 401 15.90 -6.42 -12.51
N THR A 402 15.66 -5.38 -13.31
CA THR A 402 14.34 -4.75 -13.44
C THR A 402 13.31 -5.72 -14.02
N ALA A 403 13.62 -6.41 -15.12
CA ALA A 403 12.72 -7.42 -15.69
C ALA A 403 12.39 -8.53 -14.68
N ALA A 404 13.40 -9.00 -13.93
CA ALA A 404 13.21 -9.97 -12.85
C ALA A 404 12.30 -9.44 -11.73
N ALA A 405 12.47 -8.18 -11.32
CA ALA A 405 11.65 -7.54 -10.29
C ALA A 405 10.19 -7.34 -10.75
N ILE A 406 9.97 -6.93 -12.00
CA ILE A 406 8.63 -6.83 -12.60
C ILE A 406 7.96 -8.21 -12.63
N ALA A 407 8.70 -9.25 -13.01
CA ALA A 407 8.19 -10.61 -12.98
C ALA A 407 7.86 -11.09 -11.55
N ALA A 408 8.56 -10.59 -10.53
CA ALA A 408 8.29 -10.93 -9.13
C ALA A 408 7.03 -10.24 -8.59
N ASP A 409 6.78 -8.99 -9.00
CA ASP A 409 5.58 -8.23 -8.66
C ASP A 409 4.31 -8.82 -9.33
N ALA A 410 4.42 -9.22 -10.59
CA ALA A 410 3.26 -9.57 -11.41
C ALA A 410 2.93 -11.08 -11.46
N PHE A 411 3.86 -11.98 -11.12
CA PHE A 411 3.68 -13.43 -11.31
C PHE A 411 4.06 -14.27 -10.08
N ALA A 412 3.14 -15.17 -9.70
CA ALA A 412 3.36 -16.20 -8.69
C ALA A 412 4.34 -17.29 -9.18
N GLN A 413 4.69 -18.23 -8.29
CA GLN A 413 5.47 -19.42 -8.65
C GLN A 413 4.61 -20.41 -9.45
N GLY A 414 5.24 -21.33 -10.17
CA GLY A 414 4.57 -22.39 -10.95
C GLY A 414 3.93 -21.88 -12.23
N VAL A 415 4.52 -20.89 -12.91
CA VAL A 415 3.95 -20.38 -14.16
C VAL A 415 4.00 -21.42 -15.28
N ALA A 416 3.00 -21.47 -16.15
CA ALA A 416 2.98 -22.43 -17.25
C ALA A 416 4.08 -22.13 -18.30
N LEU A 417 4.39 -20.85 -18.51
CA LEU A 417 5.24 -20.39 -19.59
C LEU A 417 6.04 -19.16 -19.14
N ALA A 418 7.30 -19.06 -19.59
CA ALA A 418 8.09 -17.83 -19.54
C ALA A 418 8.69 -17.52 -20.91
N TYR A 419 8.69 -16.25 -21.30
CA TYR A 419 9.38 -15.77 -22.50
C TYR A 419 10.75 -15.21 -22.12
N VAL A 420 11.76 -15.52 -22.93
CA VAL A 420 13.11 -15.00 -22.79
C VAL A 420 13.53 -14.35 -24.10
N ALA A 421 14.02 -13.11 -24.01
CA ALA A 421 14.55 -12.38 -25.16
C ALA A 421 15.84 -11.65 -24.78
N THR A 422 16.56 -11.14 -25.78
CA THR A 422 17.75 -10.35 -25.54
C THR A 422 17.41 -9.00 -24.89
N GLY A 423 18.20 -8.57 -23.91
CA GLY A 423 18.07 -7.26 -23.29
C GLY A 423 18.83 -6.15 -24.02
N THR A 424 19.62 -6.46 -25.04
CA THR A 424 20.50 -5.49 -25.73
C THR A 424 19.84 -4.83 -26.94
N ALA A 425 18.77 -5.44 -27.48
CA ALA A 425 17.97 -4.89 -28.58
C ALA A 425 16.48 -5.15 -28.34
N PHE A 426 15.62 -4.27 -28.86
CA PHE A 426 14.18 -4.30 -28.61
C PHE A 426 13.33 -5.19 -29.53
N PRO A 427 13.63 -5.44 -30.83
CA PRO A 427 12.59 -5.93 -31.75
C PRO A 427 12.04 -7.32 -31.39
N ASP A 428 12.91 -8.25 -31.01
CA ASP A 428 12.49 -9.60 -30.62
C ASP A 428 11.77 -9.60 -29.28
N ALA A 429 12.28 -8.81 -28.32
CA ALA A 429 11.67 -8.66 -27.00
C ALA A 429 10.28 -8.00 -27.07
N LEU A 430 10.07 -7.11 -28.04
CA LEU A 430 8.79 -6.46 -28.29
C LEU A 430 7.73 -7.44 -28.80
N ALA A 431 8.08 -8.27 -29.78
CA ALA A 431 7.20 -9.34 -30.25
C ALA A 431 6.87 -10.32 -29.12
N ALA A 432 7.86 -10.63 -28.27
CA ALA A 432 7.66 -11.47 -27.09
C ALA A 432 6.66 -10.86 -26.10
N ALA A 433 6.71 -9.55 -25.83
CA ALA A 433 5.84 -8.91 -24.83
C ALA A 433 4.34 -9.02 -25.14
N ALA A 434 3.94 -8.83 -26.40
CA ALA A 434 2.54 -8.97 -26.80
C ALA A 434 2.04 -10.42 -26.61
N ALA A 435 2.82 -11.40 -27.09
CA ALA A 435 2.51 -12.82 -26.92
C ALA A 435 2.51 -13.24 -25.44
N ALA A 436 3.48 -12.76 -24.67
CA ALA A 436 3.60 -13.03 -23.24
C ALA A 436 2.40 -12.47 -22.47
N GLY A 437 1.96 -11.25 -22.76
CA GLY A 437 0.74 -10.68 -22.18
C GLY A 437 -0.49 -11.54 -22.45
N ALA A 438 -0.70 -11.95 -23.71
CA ALA A 438 -1.83 -12.79 -24.10
C ALA A 438 -1.80 -14.18 -23.43
N MET A 439 -0.61 -14.76 -23.26
CA MET A 439 -0.40 -16.04 -22.61
C MET A 439 -0.27 -15.95 -21.07
N ARG A 440 -0.44 -14.75 -20.49
CA ARG A 440 -0.22 -14.46 -19.06
C ARG A 440 1.12 -14.97 -18.54
N ALA A 441 2.18 -14.72 -19.31
CA ALA A 441 3.54 -15.16 -19.03
C ALA A 441 4.48 -13.95 -18.80
N PRO A 442 5.51 -14.09 -17.95
CA PRO A 442 6.55 -13.08 -17.81
C PRO A 442 7.47 -13.02 -19.03
N VAL A 443 8.05 -11.85 -19.28
CA VAL A 443 9.23 -11.67 -20.15
C VAL A 443 10.45 -11.43 -19.27
N LEU A 444 11.46 -12.28 -19.41
CA LEU A 444 12.78 -12.11 -18.80
C LEU A 444 13.82 -11.82 -19.87
N LEU A 445 14.89 -11.13 -19.46
CA LEU A 445 15.93 -10.68 -20.37
C LEU A 445 17.24 -11.42 -20.14
N VAL A 446 17.97 -11.70 -21.21
CA VAL A 446 19.32 -12.28 -21.18
C VAL A 446 20.29 -11.44 -22.02
N THR A 447 21.60 -11.64 -21.83
CA THR A 447 22.57 -11.14 -22.81
C THR A 447 22.63 -12.12 -24.00
N PRO A 448 23.27 -11.77 -25.12
CA PRO A 448 23.41 -12.71 -26.24
C PRO A 448 24.12 -14.02 -25.87
N THR A 449 25.04 -14.00 -24.90
CA THR A 449 25.91 -15.14 -24.59
C THR A 449 25.74 -15.68 -23.18
N GLU A 450 25.01 -15.02 -22.30
CA GLU A 450 24.92 -15.37 -20.88
C GLU A 450 23.52 -15.14 -20.30
N ILE A 451 23.19 -15.89 -19.25
CA ILE A 451 22.02 -15.67 -18.41
C ILE A 451 22.46 -14.86 -17.19
N PRO A 452 22.07 -13.59 -17.05
CA PRO A 452 22.37 -12.81 -15.86
C PRO A 452 21.84 -13.46 -14.59
N ALA A 453 22.55 -13.28 -13.47
CA ALA A 453 22.19 -13.90 -12.19
C ALA A 453 20.75 -13.57 -11.75
N ALA A 454 20.31 -12.33 -11.94
CA ALA A 454 18.93 -11.92 -11.62
C ALA A 454 17.88 -12.73 -12.42
N THR A 455 18.14 -12.97 -13.71
CA THR A 455 17.27 -13.78 -14.56
C THR A 455 17.27 -15.25 -14.13
N ALA A 456 18.44 -15.81 -13.82
CA ALA A 456 18.56 -17.20 -13.35
C ALA A 456 17.81 -17.42 -12.03
N THR A 457 18.04 -16.55 -11.02
CA THR A 457 17.33 -16.58 -9.74
C THR A 457 15.82 -16.49 -9.95
N GLN A 458 15.39 -15.62 -10.85
CA GLN A 458 13.97 -15.42 -11.08
C GLN A 458 13.30 -16.59 -11.81
N LEU A 459 13.98 -17.22 -12.77
CA LEU A 459 13.51 -18.46 -13.39
C LEU A 459 13.37 -19.58 -12.35
N ALA A 460 14.33 -19.69 -11.43
CA ALA A 460 14.28 -20.67 -10.33
C ALA A 460 13.09 -20.41 -9.39
N ARG A 461 12.77 -19.14 -9.08
CA ARG A 461 11.60 -18.77 -8.28
C ARG A 461 10.28 -19.03 -9.02
N LEU A 462 10.19 -18.63 -10.29
CA LEU A 462 8.98 -18.75 -11.10
C LEU A 462 8.63 -20.20 -11.43
N GLN A 463 9.63 -21.09 -11.51
CA GLN A 463 9.46 -22.50 -11.86
C GLN A 463 8.60 -22.69 -13.12
N PRO A 464 8.97 -22.09 -14.28
CA PRO A 464 8.17 -22.19 -15.48
C PRO A 464 8.10 -23.64 -15.99
N THR A 465 6.93 -24.09 -16.44
CA THR A 465 6.81 -25.41 -17.07
C THR A 465 7.56 -25.45 -18.41
N ARG A 466 7.49 -24.38 -19.20
CA ARG A 466 8.21 -24.24 -20.49
C ARG A 466 8.81 -22.85 -20.63
N ILE A 467 9.92 -22.76 -21.37
CA ILE A 467 10.54 -21.49 -21.77
C ILE A 467 10.45 -21.30 -23.30
N VAL A 468 10.11 -20.09 -23.74
CA VAL A 468 10.19 -19.69 -25.16
C VAL A 468 11.25 -18.62 -25.33
N VAL A 469 12.28 -18.93 -26.11
CA VAL A 469 13.32 -17.97 -26.48
C VAL A 469 12.91 -17.27 -27.78
N VAL A 470 12.78 -15.95 -27.74
CA VAL A 470 12.44 -15.14 -28.93
C VAL A 470 13.68 -14.44 -29.45
N GLY A 471 13.97 -14.65 -30.73
CA GLY A 471 15.14 -14.14 -31.42
C GLY A 471 16.11 -15.23 -31.89
N GLY A 472 16.84 -14.92 -32.96
CA GLY A 472 17.79 -15.85 -33.57
C GLY A 472 19.05 -16.10 -32.72
N PRO A 473 19.94 -17.01 -33.15
CA PRO A 473 21.18 -17.33 -32.41
C PRO A 473 22.10 -16.14 -32.15
N GLY A 474 22.06 -15.09 -32.98
CA GLY A 474 22.80 -13.85 -32.74
C GLY A 474 22.22 -12.97 -31.63
N ALA A 475 20.92 -13.06 -31.37
CA ALA A 475 20.25 -12.33 -30.29
C ALA A 475 20.35 -13.08 -28.96
N VAL A 476 20.20 -14.40 -29.00
CA VAL A 476 20.37 -15.32 -27.87
C VAL A 476 21.06 -16.58 -28.39
N SER A 477 22.31 -16.82 -28.00
CA SER A 477 23.11 -17.95 -28.48
C SER A 477 22.49 -19.32 -28.16
N ASP A 478 22.91 -20.35 -28.88
CA ASP A 478 22.45 -21.72 -28.64
C ASP A 478 22.96 -22.28 -27.31
N ALA A 479 24.08 -21.77 -26.78
CA ALA A 479 24.56 -22.11 -25.44
C ALA A 479 23.59 -21.60 -24.36
N VAL A 480 23.09 -20.37 -24.49
CA VAL A 480 22.06 -19.83 -23.60
C VAL A 480 20.76 -20.65 -23.70
N LEU A 481 20.30 -20.96 -24.93
CA LEU A 481 19.13 -21.80 -25.14
C LEU A 481 19.29 -23.19 -24.49
N ALA A 482 20.44 -23.84 -24.66
CA ALA A 482 20.72 -25.15 -24.06
C ALA A 482 20.69 -25.08 -22.53
N THR A 483 21.15 -23.99 -21.93
CA THR A 483 21.09 -23.77 -20.49
C THR A 483 19.65 -23.53 -20.03
N LEU A 484 18.88 -22.69 -20.72
CA LEU A 484 17.46 -22.49 -20.42
C LEU A 484 16.64 -23.78 -20.53
N ASN A 485 17.00 -24.67 -21.45
CA ASN A 485 16.34 -25.95 -21.63
C ASN A 485 16.45 -26.87 -20.40
N THR A 486 17.47 -26.71 -19.55
CA THR A 486 17.61 -27.51 -18.32
C THR A 486 16.87 -26.90 -17.12
N LEU A 487 16.41 -25.65 -17.22
CA LEU A 487 15.76 -24.92 -16.12
C LEU A 487 14.24 -25.11 -16.07
N ALA A 488 13.64 -25.74 -17.09
CA ALA A 488 12.20 -25.98 -17.17
C ALA A 488 11.93 -27.45 -17.54
N PRO A 489 11.01 -28.14 -16.87
CA PRO A 489 10.75 -29.57 -17.11
C PRO A 489 10.20 -29.84 -18.53
N GLY A 490 9.47 -28.90 -19.11
CA GLY A 490 8.99 -28.93 -20.50
C GLY A 490 10.00 -28.39 -21.53
N GLY A 491 11.22 -28.07 -21.10
CA GLY A 491 12.30 -27.58 -21.96
C GLY A 491 12.14 -26.13 -22.43
N ALA A 492 13.05 -25.74 -23.33
CA ALA A 492 13.08 -24.43 -23.97
C ALA A 492 13.03 -24.56 -25.50
N SER A 493 12.23 -23.72 -26.16
CA SER A 493 12.11 -23.68 -27.63
C SER A 493 12.37 -22.29 -28.19
N ARG A 494 12.98 -22.19 -29.37
CA ARG A 494 13.27 -20.92 -30.04
C ARG A 494 12.22 -20.56 -31.09
N ILE A 495 11.85 -19.28 -31.16
CA ILE A 495 11.04 -18.69 -32.24
C ILE A 495 11.79 -17.47 -32.81
N PHE A 496 12.01 -17.45 -34.12
CA PHE A 496 12.67 -16.33 -34.80
C PHE A 496 12.37 -16.34 -36.30
N GLY A 497 12.56 -15.18 -36.94
CA GLY A 497 12.56 -15.02 -38.40
C GLY A 497 13.87 -14.42 -38.92
N GLN A 498 13.92 -14.15 -40.22
CA GLN A 498 15.09 -13.54 -40.87
C GLN A 498 15.36 -12.11 -40.41
N ASP A 499 14.32 -11.41 -39.98
CA ASP A 499 14.37 -10.07 -39.43
C ASP A 499 13.29 -9.89 -38.36
N ARG A 500 13.19 -8.67 -37.80
CA ARG A 500 12.20 -8.34 -36.77
C ARG A 500 10.74 -8.51 -37.20
N PHE A 501 10.43 -8.29 -38.47
CA PHE A 501 9.06 -8.38 -39.00
C PHE A 501 8.67 -9.85 -39.13
N ALA A 502 9.60 -10.67 -39.65
CA ALA A 502 9.45 -12.12 -39.71
C ALA A 502 9.42 -12.77 -38.32
N THR A 503 10.21 -12.29 -37.35
CA THR A 503 10.11 -12.76 -35.94
C THR A 503 8.74 -12.46 -35.36
N ALA A 504 8.21 -11.24 -35.52
CA ALA A 504 6.87 -10.90 -35.04
C ALA A 504 5.77 -11.79 -35.67
N ALA A 505 5.86 -12.03 -36.99
CA ALA A 505 4.96 -12.95 -37.68
C ALA A 505 5.09 -14.40 -37.16
N ALA A 506 6.30 -14.89 -36.92
CA ALA A 506 6.53 -16.23 -36.38
C ALA A 506 6.02 -16.40 -34.94
N VAL A 507 6.22 -15.39 -34.09
CA VAL A 507 5.67 -15.36 -32.73
C VAL A 507 4.14 -15.36 -32.77
N SER A 508 3.55 -14.59 -33.69
CA SER A 508 2.11 -14.59 -33.91
C SER A 508 1.60 -15.98 -34.32
N ALA A 509 2.22 -16.59 -35.33
CA ALA A 509 1.85 -17.91 -35.83
C ALA A 509 1.93 -19.03 -34.77
N ALA A 510 2.87 -18.92 -33.84
CA ALA A 510 3.05 -19.88 -32.75
C ALA A 510 2.08 -19.66 -31.57
N THR A 511 1.51 -18.46 -31.44
CA THR A 511 0.72 -18.06 -30.26
C THR A 511 -0.78 -18.01 -30.56
N TYR A 512 -1.17 -17.51 -31.74
CA TYR A 512 -2.56 -17.20 -32.06
C TYR A 512 -3.15 -18.19 -33.08
N PRO A 513 -4.43 -18.57 -32.90
CA PRO A 513 -5.13 -19.43 -33.84
C PRO A 513 -5.22 -18.80 -35.23
N VAL A 514 -5.54 -19.62 -36.24
CA VAL A 514 -5.71 -19.17 -37.64
C VAL A 514 -6.82 -18.12 -37.79
N THR A 515 -7.75 -18.03 -36.84
CA THR A 515 -8.78 -16.99 -36.83
C THR A 515 -8.64 -16.13 -35.57
N ALA A 516 -7.90 -15.04 -35.68
CA ALA A 516 -7.87 -14.02 -34.63
C ALA A 516 -8.91 -12.93 -34.97
N GLY A 517 -9.74 -12.52 -34.01
CA GLY A 517 -10.74 -11.48 -34.27
C GLY A 517 -10.14 -10.10 -34.57
N VAL A 518 -8.94 -9.84 -34.04
CA VAL A 518 -8.25 -8.55 -34.11
C VAL A 518 -6.76 -8.78 -34.36
N ALA A 519 -6.10 -7.88 -35.10
CA ALA A 519 -4.64 -7.77 -35.16
C ALA A 519 -4.19 -6.32 -34.96
N TYR A 520 -3.11 -6.12 -34.21
CA TYR A 520 -2.50 -4.80 -34.03
C TYR A 520 -1.28 -4.67 -34.95
N VAL A 521 -1.11 -3.50 -35.57
CA VAL A 521 0.02 -3.19 -36.45
C VAL A 521 0.71 -1.92 -35.99
N THR A 522 2.01 -2.02 -35.74
CA THR A 522 2.85 -0.90 -35.28
C THR A 522 4.13 -0.81 -36.08
N SER A 523 4.82 0.33 -35.99
CA SER A 523 6.19 0.41 -36.54
C SER A 523 7.11 -0.60 -35.85
N GLY A 524 7.97 -1.27 -36.63
CA GLY A 524 9.08 -2.09 -36.12
C GLY A 524 10.42 -1.35 -36.05
N THR A 525 10.45 -0.06 -36.42
CA THR A 525 11.69 0.74 -36.43
C THR A 525 11.88 1.57 -35.15
N ASP A 526 10.82 1.76 -34.36
CA ASP A 526 10.86 2.33 -33.00
C ASP A 526 9.93 1.50 -32.09
N PHE A 527 10.06 1.62 -30.77
CA PHE A 527 9.37 0.78 -29.78
C PHE A 527 8.11 1.38 -29.09
N PRO A 528 7.93 2.71 -28.91
CA PRO A 528 6.92 3.24 -27.98
C PRO A 528 5.47 2.85 -28.31
N ASP A 529 5.11 2.88 -29.59
CA ASP A 529 3.76 2.56 -30.04
C ASP A 529 3.44 1.08 -29.79
N ALA A 530 4.41 0.21 -30.06
CA ALA A 530 4.27 -1.23 -29.91
C ALA A 530 4.20 -1.67 -28.44
N VAL A 531 5.02 -1.07 -27.58
CA VAL A 531 4.97 -1.28 -26.13
C VAL A 531 3.63 -0.80 -25.56
N SER A 532 3.12 0.34 -26.02
CA SER A 532 1.79 0.84 -25.62
C SER A 532 0.66 -0.08 -26.12
N ALA A 533 0.79 -0.63 -27.33
CA ALA A 533 -0.19 -1.52 -27.93
C ALA A 533 -0.26 -2.91 -27.26
N ALA A 534 0.86 -3.42 -26.76
CA ALA A 534 0.97 -4.81 -26.30
C ALA A 534 -0.08 -5.21 -25.23
N PRO A 535 -0.38 -4.40 -24.19
CA PRO A 535 -1.43 -4.75 -23.22
C PRO A 535 -2.84 -4.73 -23.83
N ALA A 536 -3.14 -3.79 -24.73
CA ALA A 536 -4.42 -3.74 -25.43
C ALA A 536 -4.60 -4.93 -26.38
N ALA A 537 -3.52 -5.33 -27.07
CA ALA A 537 -3.50 -6.51 -27.91
C ALA A 537 -3.67 -7.80 -27.09
N ALA A 538 -2.99 -7.92 -25.95
CA ALA A 538 -3.13 -9.03 -25.02
C ALA A 538 -4.57 -9.20 -24.50
N ARG A 539 -5.22 -8.10 -24.11
CA ARG A 539 -6.64 -8.08 -23.71
C ARG A 539 -7.54 -8.60 -24.82
N ASP A 540 -7.29 -8.17 -26.06
CA ASP A 540 -8.09 -8.54 -27.23
C ASP A 540 -7.74 -9.95 -27.75
N GLY A 541 -6.77 -10.66 -27.13
CA GLY A 541 -6.27 -11.94 -27.61
C GLY A 541 -5.64 -11.85 -29.00
N ALA A 542 -4.98 -10.73 -29.29
CA ALA A 542 -4.53 -10.32 -30.62
C ALA A 542 -3.01 -10.22 -30.72
N PRO A 543 -2.40 -10.55 -31.88
CA PRO A 543 -1.00 -10.31 -32.12
C PRO A 543 -0.69 -8.82 -32.31
N VAL A 544 0.55 -8.45 -31.98
CA VAL A 544 1.19 -7.22 -32.44
C VAL A 544 2.14 -7.58 -33.58
N LEU A 545 1.81 -7.14 -34.78
CA LEU A 545 2.65 -7.29 -35.97
C LEU A 545 3.40 -5.99 -36.26
N LEU A 546 4.58 -6.13 -36.86
CA LEU A 546 5.48 -5.01 -37.11
C LEU A 546 5.52 -4.68 -38.61
N THR A 547 5.56 -3.38 -38.92
CA THR A 547 5.73 -2.86 -40.29
C THR A 547 6.92 -1.91 -40.40
N GLN A 548 7.41 -1.68 -41.61
CA GLN A 548 8.21 -0.48 -41.90
C GLN A 548 7.27 0.72 -42.05
N PRO A 549 7.74 1.96 -41.82
CA PRO A 549 6.87 3.14 -41.90
C PRO A 549 6.16 3.33 -43.24
N GLY A 550 6.86 3.12 -44.35
CA GLY A 550 6.35 3.36 -45.70
C GLY A 550 5.98 2.10 -46.49
N SER A 551 6.20 0.90 -45.93
CA SER A 551 6.09 -0.35 -46.70
C SER A 551 5.67 -1.50 -45.80
N ALA A 552 4.67 -2.26 -46.27
CA ALA A 552 4.17 -3.45 -45.59
C ALA A 552 5.09 -4.66 -45.88
N PRO A 553 5.79 -5.23 -44.88
CA PRO A 553 6.63 -6.41 -45.10
C PRO A 553 5.79 -7.61 -45.56
N SER A 554 6.32 -8.41 -46.47
CA SER A 554 5.62 -9.60 -46.98
C SER A 554 5.31 -10.62 -45.88
N SER A 555 6.19 -10.76 -44.88
CA SER A 555 5.96 -11.61 -43.70
C SER A 555 4.78 -11.15 -42.85
N MET A 556 4.60 -9.84 -42.67
CA MET A 556 3.45 -9.27 -41.99
C MET A 556 2.16 -9.51 -42.78
N LEU A 557 2.17 -9.24 -44.09
CA LEU A 557 0.98 -9.43 -44.94
C LEU A 557 0.56 -10.91 -45.01
N ALA A 558 1.51 -11.83 -45.12
CA ALA A 558 1.25 -13.27 -45.09
C ALA A 558 0.61 -13.71 -43.76
N GLU A 559 1.08 -13.17 -42.65
CA GLU A 559 0.51 -13.47 -41.34
C GLU A 559 -0.89 -12.87 -41.16
N LEU A 560 -1.13 -11.64 -41.63
CA LEU A 560 -2.48 -11.06 -41.66
C LEU A 560 -3.45 -11.88 -42.52
N ALA A 561 -2.99 -12.37 -43.67
CA ALA A 561 -3.79 -13.26 -44.52
C ALA A 561 -4.09 -14.60 -43.82
N ARG A 562 -3.12 -15.16 -43.09
CA ARG A 562 -3.32 -16.38 -42.29
C ARG A 562 -4.34 -16.17 -41.19
N LEU A 563 -4.24 -15.07 -40.44
CA LEU A 563 -5.10 -14.72 -39.30
C LEU A 563 -6.52 -14.32 -39.71
N ALA A 564 -6.67 -13.76 -40.92
CA ALA A 564 -7.90 -13.20 -41.48
C ALA A 564 -8.72 -12.37 -40.47
N PRO A 565 -8.13 -11.33 -39.83
CA PRO A 565 -8.79 -10.62 -38.74
C PRO A 565 -9.96 -9.77 -39.24
N ALA A 566 -11.04 -9.73 -38.45
CA ALA A 566 -12.20 -8.87 -38.71
C ALA A 566 -11.88 -7.38 -38.48
N ARG A 567 -10.91 -7.09 -37.61
CA ARG A 567 -10.46 -5.73 -37.29
C ARG A 567 -8.94 -5.64 -37.26
N VAL A 568 -8.40 -4.60 -37.87
CA VAL A 568 -6.97 -4.24 -37.75
C VAL A 568 -6.85 -2.91 -37.01
N VAL A 569 -6.02 -2.86 -35.98
CA VAL A 569 -5.75 -1.65 -35.20
C VAL A 569 -4.34 -1.17 -35.50
N ILE A 570 -4.25 -0.04 -36.19
CA ILE A 570 -2.99 0.66 -36.40
C ILE A 570 -2.67 1.46 -35.13
N VAL A 571 -1.50 1.25 -34.55
CA VAL A 571 -1.01 2.07 -33.44
C VAL A 571 0.21 2.86 -33.88
N GLY A 572 0.10 4.18 -33.80
CA GLY A 572 1.07 5.13 -34.31
C GLY A 572 0.50 6.06 -35.39
N GLY A 573 1.09 7.24 -35.48
CA GLY A 573 0.73 8.23 -36.50
C GLY A 573 1.17 7.82 -37.92
N ILE A 574 0.84 8.65 -38.91
CA ILE A 574 1.15 8.40 -40.33
C ILE A 574 2.66 8.22 -40.56
N ALA A 575 3.51 8.94 -39.81
CA ALA A 575 4.96 8.81 -39.90
C ALA A 575 5.50 7.45 -39.39
N ALA A 576 4.74 6.73 -38.56
CA ALA A 576 5.11 5.42 -38.02
C ALA A 576 4.48 4.28 -38.85
N VAL A 577 3.24 4.49 -39.32
CA VAL A 577 2.52 3.57 -40.20
C VAL A 577 1.77 4.42 -41.23
N SER A 578 2.32 4.55 -42.43
CA SER A 578 1.77 5.37 -43.51
C SER A 578 0.44 4.85 -44.04
N ASP A 579 -0.26 5.70 -44.79
CA ASP A 579 -1.51 5.31 -45.44
C ASP A 579 -1.28 4.29 -46.57
N ASP A 580 -0.08 4.23 -47.14
CA ASP A 580 0.31 3.18 -48.11
C ASP A 580 0.32 1.79 -47.47
N VAL A 581 0.83 1.68 -46.23
CA VAL A 581 0.76 0.43 -45.46
C VAL A 581 -0.69 0.06 -45.17
N VAL A 582 -1.53 1.04 -44.79
CA VAL A 582 -2.96 0.83 -44.53
C VAL A 582 -3.68 0.37 -45.80
N ALA A 583 -3.40 0.99 -46.94
CA ALA A 583 -3.97 0.60 -48.24
C ALA A 583 -3.57 -0.83 -48.63
N ALA A 584 -2.30 -1.21 -48.39
CA ALA A 584 -1.84 -2.58 -48.63
C ALA A 584 -2.57 -3.62 -47.76
N ILE A 585 -2.81 -3.28 -46.48
CA ILE A 585 -3.59 -4.14 -45.58
C ILE A 585 -5.05 -4.25 -46.04
N GLN A 586 -5.69 -3.12 -46.39
CA GLN A 586 -7.09 -3.09 -46.85
C GLN A 586 -7.28 -3.86 -48.16
N ALA A 587 -6.30 -3.80 -49.08
CA ALA A 587 -6.34 -4.56 -50.31
C ALA A 587 -6.27 -6.07 -50.07
N MET A 588 -5.48 -6.51 -49.08
CA MET A 588 -5.38 -7.92 -48.69
C MET A 588 -6.60 -8.40 -47.89
N LEU A 589 -7.19 -7.53 -47.07
CA LEU A 589 -8.34 -7.81 -46.21
C LEU A 589 -9.50 -6.84 -46.49
N PRO A 590 -10.20 -6.96 -47.64
CA PRO A 590 -11.22 -5.98 -48.03
C PRO A 590 -12.39 -5.83 -47.05
N ALA A 591 -12.68 -6.87 -46.27
CA ALA A 591 -13.76 -6.89 -45.29
C ALA A 591 -13.32 -6.44 -43.87
N ALA A 592 -12.02 -6.29 -43.61
CA ALA A 592 -11.54 -5.91 -42.29
C ALA A 592 -11.81 -4.43 -42.01
N VAL A 593 -12.25 -4.12 -40.79
CA VAL A 593 -12.37 -2.75 -40.30
C VAL A 593 -11.00 -2.28 -39.82
N ILE A 594 -10.44 -1.24 -40.44
CA ILE A 594 -9.16 -0.66 -40.01
C ILE A 594 -9.42 0.60 -39.16
N THR A 595 -8.82 0.63 -37.97
CA THR A 595 -8.89 1.77 -37.05
C THR A 595 -7.48 2.22 -36.68
N ARG A 596 -7.31 3.51 -36.32
CA ARG A 596 -6.00 4.06 -35.92
C ARG A 596 -6.08 4.67 -34.52
N LEU A 597 -5.15 4.29 -33.65
CA LEU A 597 -4.88 4.90 -32.36
C LEU A 597 -3.56 5.67 -32.46
N ALA A 598 -3.62 6.99 -32.39
CA ALA A 598 -2.46 7.85 -32.57
C ALA A 598 -2.64 9.20 -31.87
N GLY A 599 -1.52 9.80 -31.49
CA GLY A 599 -1.45 11.20 -31.08
C GLY A 599 -0.26 11.92 -31.71
N PRO A 600 -0.08 13.22 -31.45
CA PRO A 600 1.02 14.01 -32.00
C PRO A 600 2.42 13.57 -31.56
N ASN A 601 2.54 12.71 -30.55
CA ASN A 601 3.79 12.14 -30.07
C ASN A 601 3.55 10.79 -29.36
N ARG A 602 4.63 10.10 -29.00
CA ARG A 602 4.58 8.77 -28.34
C ARG A 602 3.74 8.73 -27.06
N TYR A 603 3.68 9.84 -26.31
CA TYR A 603 2.90 9.92 -25.08
C TYR A 603 1.41 10.09 -25.37
N ALA A 604 1.05 10.91 -26.35
CA ALA A 604 -0.34 11.04 -26.76
C ALA A 604 -0.88 9.76 -27.45
N THR A 605 -0.05 9.05 -28.23
CA THR A 605 -0.41 7.71 -28.73
C THR A 605 -0.60 6.73 -27.59
N SER A 606 0.31 6.71 -26.61
CA SER A 606 0.19 5.86 -25.41
C SER A 606 -1.11 6.14 -24.63
N ALA A 607 -1.47 7.41 -24.44
CA ALA A 607 -2.74 7.81 -23.84
C ALA A 607 -3.95 7.34 -24.68
N ALA A 608 -3.90 7.47 -26.01
CA ALA A 608 -4.97 7.02 -26.90
C ALA A 608 -5.19 5.50 -26.84
N VAL A 609 -4.13 4.72 -26.63
CA VAL A 609 -4.25 3.26 -26.41
C VAL A 609 -4.84 2.96 -25.04
N ALA A 610 -4.36 3.62 -23.99
CA ALA A 610 -4.88 3.46 -22.63
C ALA A 610 -6.35 3.87 -22.52
N ALA A 611 -6.79 4.85 -23.31
CA ALA A 611 -8.18 5.31 -23.39
C ALA A 611 -9.18 4.23 -23.83
N THR A 612 -8.69 3.11 -24.38
CA THR A 612 -9.52 1.95 -24.72
C THR A 612 -9.94 1.12 -23.48
N LEU A 613 -9.44 1.45 -22.28
CA LEU A 613 -9.79 0.80 -21.02
C LEU A 613 -10.75 1.67 -20.19
N PRO A 614 -11.66 1.05 -19.40
CA PRO A 614 -12.57 1.78 -18.51
C PRO A 614 -11.81 2.42 -17.34
N ALA A 615 -12.49 3.32 -16.62
CA ALA A 615 -12.01 3.81 -15.33
C ALA A 615 -12.06 2.72 -14.26
N GLY A 616 -11.33 2.91 -13.15
CA GLY A 616 -11.28 1.98 -12.03
C GLY A 616 -10.39 0.77 -12.28
N VAL A 617 -9.29 0.93 -13.03
CA VAL A 617 -8.38 -0.19 -13.30
C VAL A 617 -7.64 -0.64 -12.03
N PRO A 618 -7.43 -1.96 -11.79
CA PRO A 618 -6.77 -2.41 -10.56
C PRO A 618 -5.30 -1.97 -10.45
N VAL A 619 -4.60 -1.92 -11.58
CA VAL A 619 -3.19 -1.51 -11.66
C VAL A 619 -2.96 -0.76 -12.96
N LEU A 620 -2.06 0.23 -12.93
CA LEU A 620 -1.51 0.90 -14.10
C LEU A 620 0.00 0.70 -14.14
N TYR A 621 0.56 0.39 -15.30
CA TYR A 621 2.00 0.34 -15.51
C TYR A 621 2.48 1.62 -16.20
N ALA A 622 3.58 2.20 -15.70
CA ALA A 622 4.22 3.34 -16.34
C ALA A 622 5.72 3.06 -16.56
N ALA A 623 6.24 3.44 -17.73
CA ALA A 623 7.66 3.30 -18.04
C ALA A 623 8.17 4.51 -18.83
N SER A 624 9.49 4.63 -18.90
CA SER A 624 10.11 5.66 -19.75
C SER A 624 9.76 5.45 -21.22
N GLY A 625 9.28 6.49 -21.88
CA GLY A 625 9.09 6.49 -23.34
C GLY A 625 10.39 6.62 -24.13
N LEU A 626 11.56 6.73 -23.47
CA LEU A 626 12.87 6.87 -24.11
C LEU A 626 13.77 5.64 -23.96
N GLY A 627 13.45 4.73 -23.04
CA GLY A 627 14.18 3.47 -22.82
C GLY A 627 13.27 2.26 -22.96
N PHE A 628 13.68 1.27 -23.74
CA PHE A 628 12.84 0.10 -24.07
C PHE A 628 12.83 -1.05 -23.05
N PRO A 629 13.94 -1.43 -22.36
CA PRO A 629 13.99 -2.74 -21.68
C PRO A 629 12.96 -2.87 -20.56
N ASP A 630 12.87 -1.85 -19.71
CA ASP A 630 11.92 -1.81 -18.58
C ASP A 630 10.48 -1.77 -19.09
N ALA A 631 10.26 -1.05 -20.19
CA ALA A 631 8.96 -0.89 -20.82
C ALA A 631 8.43 -2.21 -21.42
N ILE A 632 9.29 -3.03 -22.00
CA ILE A 632 8.91 -4.34 -22.55
C ILE A 632 8.46 -5.31 -21.46
N ALA A 633 9.23 -5.43 -20.37
CA ALA A 633 8.86 -6.28 -19.24
C ALA A 633 7.55 -5.80 -18.59
N ALA A 634 7.38 -4.48 -18.45
CA ALA A 634 6.15 -3.87 -17.95
C ALA A 634 4.95 -4.12 -18.87
N ALA A 635 5.12 -4.07 -20.20
CA ALA A 635 4.05 -4.33 -21.16
C ALA A 635 3.52 -5.76 -21.06
N ALA A 636 4.41 -6.74 -20.91
CA ALA A 636 4.02 -8.13 -20.70
C ALA A 636 3.23 -8.31 -19.39
N ALA A 637 3.73 -7.72 -18.29
CA ALA A 637 3.05 -7.74 -16.99
C ALA A 637 1.68 -7.04 -17.01
N ALA A 638 1.59 -5.91 -17.72
CA ALA A 638 0.35 -5.16 -17.91
C ALA A 638 -0.66 -5.99 -18.72
N GLY A 639 -0.23 -6.59 -19.84
CA GLY A 639 -1.07 -7.48 -20.64
C GLY A 639 -1.60 -8.68 -19.86
N ALA A 640 -0.74 -9.33 -19.08
CA ALA A 640 -1.13 -10.48 -18.26
C ALA A 640 -2.22 -10.15 -17.22
N GLN A 641 -2.24 -8.90 -16.73
CA GLN A 641 -3.21 -8.40 -15.75
C GLN A 641 -4.36 -7.60 -16.37
N THR A 642 -4.45 -7.50 -17.70
CA THR A 642 -5.45 -6.67 -18.40
C THR A 642 -5.38 -5.20 -17.96
N ALA A 643 -4.17 -4.72 -17.69
CA ALA A 643 -3.89 -3.39 -17.17
C ALA A 643 -3.42 -2.43 -18.29
N PRO A 644 -3.69 -1.12 -18.18
CA PRO A 644 -3.09 -0.14 -19.07
C PRO A 644 -1.58 -0.04 -18.84
N MET A 645 -0.87 0.28 -19.92
CA MET A 645 0.50 0.75 -19.86
C MET A 645 0.59 2.15 -20.48
N VAL A 646 1.18 3.08 -19.73
CA VAL A 646 1.42 4.45 -20.17
C VAL A 646 2.91 4.77 -20.22
N LEU A 647 3.30 5.68 -21.11
CA LEU A 647 4.68 6.14 -21.22
C LEU A 647 4.84 7.53 -20.61
N THR A 648 5.96 7.76 -19.91
CA THR A 648 6.33 9.07 -19.37
C THR A 648 7.66 9.55 -19.93
N THR A 649 7.94 10.86 -19.83
CA THR A 649 9.34 11.33 -19.98
C THR A 649 10.13 10.96 -18.72
N PRO A 650 11.47 10.92 -18.78
CA PRO A 650 12.28 10.65 -17.58
C PRO A 650 12.02 11.63 -16.45
N ASP A 651 11.79 12.91 -16.75
CA ASP A 651 11.79 13.96 -15.73
C ASP A 651 10.41 14.55 -15.40
N ALA A 652 9.41 14.31 -16.25
CA ALA A 652 8.07 14.87 -16.07
C ALA A 652 6.96 13.97 -16.64
N LEU A 653 5.76 14.11 -16.07
CA LEU A 653 4.55 13.47 -16.59
C LEU A 653 3.92 14.35 -17.68
N PRO A 654 3.84 13.89 -18.96
CA PRO A 654 3.15 14.62 -20.01
C PRO A 654 1.67 14.87 -19.68
N ALA A 655 1.12 16.02 -20.10
CA ALA A 655 -0.27 16.39 -19.82
C ALA A 655 -1.27 15.32 -20.29
N SER A 656 -1.10 14.79 -21.51
CA SER A 656 -1.97 13.73 -22.05
C SER A 656 -1.98 12.46 -21.21
N ILE A 657 -0.87 12.18 -20.50
CA ILE A 657 -0.77 11.01 -19.62
C ILE A 657 -1.34 11.35 -18.24
N ARG A 658 -1.12 12.56 -17.74
CA ARG A 658 -1.72 13.04 -16.48
C ARG A 658 -3.25 12.94 -16.55
N ASP A 659 -3.85 13.47 -17.61
CA ASP A 659 -5.30 13.44 -17.81
C ASP A 659 -5.82 12.00 -17.91
N GLU A 660 -5.07 11.14 -18.60
CA GLU A 660 -5.45 9.74 -18.79
C GLU A 660 -5.32 8.91 -17.50
N VAL A 661 -4.27 9.13 -16.70
CA VAL A 661 -4.13 8.50 -15.38
C VAL A 661 -5.29 8.91 -14.45
N ALA A 662 -5.63 10.20 -14.44
CA ALA A 662 -6.76 10.71 -13.66
C ALA A 662 -8.09 10.10 -14.13
N ARG A 663 -8.30 9.94 -15.45
CA ARG A 663 -9.48 9.27 -16.01
C ARG A 663 -9.54 7.79 -15.64
N LEU A 664 -8.41 7.08 -15.72
CA LEU A 664 -8.32 5.65 -15.45
C LEU A 664 -8.54 5.31 -13.98
N ARG A 665 -8.27 6.23 -13.05
CA ARG A 665 -8.42 6.05 -11.60
C ARG A 665 -7.84 4.72 -11.10
N PRO A 666 -6.54 4.45 -11.34
CA PRO A 666 -5.97 3.16 -10.99
C PRO A 666 -5.89 2.98 -9.47
N ALA A 667 -6.18 1.79 -8.95
CA ALA A 667 -6.05 1.49 -7.52
C ALA A 667 -4.58 1.39 -7.06
N ARG A 668 -3.67 1.06 -7.99
CA ARG A 668 -2.22 1.13 -7.77
C ARG A 668 -1.50 1.48 -9.08
N ALA A 669 -0.30 2.04 -8.99
CA ALA A 669 0.55 2.26 -10.16
C ALA A 669 1.94 1.65 -9.97
N VAL A 670 2.47 1.02 -11.02
CA VAL A 670 3.80 0.40 -11.05
C VAL A 670 4.68 1.17 -12.02
N ILE A 671 5.71 1.82 -11.49
CA ILE A 671 6.73 2.52 -12.27
C ILE A 671 7.87 1.55 -12.56
N ALA A 672 8.00 1.16 -13.82
CA ALA A 672 9.06 0.29 -14.29
C ALA A 672 10.34 1.09 -14.57
N GLY A 673 11.42 0.68 -13.91
CA GLY A 673 12.75 1.25 -14.11
C GLY A 673 13.25 2.13 -12.96
N GLY A 674 14.58 2.26 -12.89
CA GLY A 674 15.27 3.05 -11.87
C GLY A 674 15.07 4.56 -12.04
N THR A 675 15.66 5.34 -11.13
CA THR A 675 15.55 6.81 -11.11
C THR A 675 16.11 7.50 -12.36
N ALA A 676 17.05 6.86 -13.06
CA ALA A 676 17.56 7.35 -14.34
C ALA A 676 16.55 7.18 -15.50
N ALA A 677 15.67 6.19 -15.43
CA ALA A 677 14.64 5.95 -16.45
C ALA A 677 13.39 6.81 -16.19
N VAL A 678 13.00 6.92 -14.92
CA VAL A 678 11.89 7.74 -14.42
C VAL A 678 12.32 8.37 -13.11
N SER A 679 12.54 9.68 -13.07
CA SER A 679 13.01 10.41 -11.90
C SER A 679 12.00 10.39 -10.76
N GLU A 680 12.44 10.81 -9.56
CA GLU A 680 11.53 11.00 -8.42
C GLU A 680 10.49 12.10 -8.68
N ALA A 681 10.81 13.10 -9.51
CA ALA A 681 9.86 14.14 -9.90
C ALA A 681 8.75 13.59 -10.81
N ALA A 682 9.11 12.75 -11.79
CA ALA A 682 8.14 12.07 -12.63
C ALA A 682 7.26 11.10 -11.83
N LEU A 683 7.85 10.32 -10.91
CA LEU A 683 7.12 9.44 -10.00
C LEU A 683 6.13 10.23 -9.14
N ALA A 684 6.55 11.35 -8.55
CA ALA A 684 5.69 12.21 -7.75
C ALA A 684 4.51 12.74 -8.57
N ALA A 685 4.73 13.16 -9.82
CA ALA A 685 3.67 13.61 -10.71
C ALA A 685 2.69 12.49 -11.09
N ILE A 686 3.16 11.25 -11.25
CA ILE A 686 2.28 10.08 -11.47
C ILE A 686 1.45 9.81 -10.23
N ARG A 687 2.06 9.79 -9.04
CA ARG A 687 1.34 9.60 -7.77
C ARG A 687 0.26 10.66 -7.57
N GLU A 688 0.57 11.93 -7.88
CA GLU A 688 -0.39 13.03 -7.86
C GLU A 688 -1.56 12.77 -8.82
N ALA A 689 -1.29 12.34 -10.05
CA ALA A 689 -2.32 12.03 -11.04
C ALA A 689 -3.19 10.83 -10.63
N VAL A 690 -2.61 9.80 -10.03
CA VAL A 690 -3.34 8.64 -9.45
C VAL A 690 -4.24 9.09 -8.30
N SER A 691 -3.79 10.08 -7.53
CA SER A 691 -4.49 10.62 -6.35
C SER A 691 -5.53 11.70 -6.69
N ALA A 692 -5.65 12.08 -7.97
CA ALA A 692 -6.60 13.08 -8.40
C ALA A 692 -8.05 12.59 -8.18
N PRO A 693 -8.93 13.43 -7.62
CA PRO A 693 -10.30 13.06 -7.25
C PRO A 693 -11.21 12.69 -8.44
#